data_AF-A0AAN4SK36-F1
#
_entry.id   AF-A0AAN4SK36-F1
#
_cell.length_a   1.000
_cell.length_b   1.000
_cell.length_c   1.000
_cell.angle_alpha   90.00
_cell.angle_beta   90.00
_cell.angle_gamma   90.00
#
_symmetry.space_group_name_H-M   'P 1'
#
loop_
_entity.id
_entity.type
_entity.pdbx_description
1 polymer ?
#
loop_
_entity_poly.entity_id
_entity_poly.type
_entity_poly.pdbx_seq_one_letter_code
_entity_poly.pdbx_strand_id
1 'polypeptide(L)'
;MKPILTSLILLLTAGLFPQAAATQELSKELRSQIGDFLNGTARKEISVGKIHIDSVNTEGNDLILFANINCSYIPFRTDNVSKIYQGIKALLPPELAKRKLQIRTDHHAIEELIPLALRNTRGRKIPTFSYKADTPLITRLSVPYTPTNGLQNRHIALWQSHGFYYESKLARWEWQRARIFQTVEDLYTQSYVLPFLVPMLENAGATILLPRERDPQTVEIIVDNDRCRDGHSVYSELNGSKMWKNGEEAGFAHLKRTYKDFENPFREGTYRQVETTKKGTVSVAEWIPEIPRAGRYAVYISYKTVNNSTEDALYTVYHQGGKSQFKVNQQMGGGTWIYLGTFSFGIGKTDCKIVLSNQSAKEGRLVTADAVKIGGGYGNIARSISEEGVTVNTKSSDTMITDTYHPKAQVNYPYEISGYPRFCEAARYWMQWAGIPDSVYSDSHGKNDYTDDYKSRGIWVNYLAGGSAANPTEKGLNIPVDMAFAFHSDAGTTYGDTIIGTLGIFHTSAYNGAYANGASRYASRDLCDLVQSNIVKDVRTLYEPEWTRRGMWNQSYYEARVPRVPTMLLELLSHQNFADMRYGLDPRFRFTVSRAIYKGILQFICSQYKMEYVVQPLPVDHMSLRFEEGNRIKLSWQPVDDPLETTAKADQYIVYTRIGDSDFDNGVIVNSPTYQTVIPSGVVCSFKVTALNKGGESFPSETLSIGKTFNDKGTVLIINGFDRVCAPADFTADADTLAGFLDELDHGVPYKTDISYIGPMKEFRRQIPWMDDDASGFGDSYGTHETMVIAGNTFDYPAIHGEAILKAGYSFTSCSDESIVHPDSSPKERETQICMNDYKYVDLILGKQCQTKMGRGGIRPLEFKTFSKEMQNAITNYCQAGGNFFVSGAYVASDLWDNRLVKANEEDKKFAMEVLKYKWRVGQAARNGKVKSVASPFPEITGSYTYYQDLNPESYVVESPDALEPAAQGAFTILRYSENNLSAGIAYKGNYKTCVLGFPFEAIRTVTERELLMKAILTFFEH
;
A
#
# COMPACT_ATOMS: atom_id res chain seq x y z
N MET A 1 -76.69 -15.31 2.77
CA MET A 1 -77.51 -16.53 2.63
C MET A 1 -76.58 -17.73 2.41
N LYS A 2 -76.56 -18.68 3.34
CA LYS A 2 -76.22 -20.11 3.11
C LYS A 2 -77.55 -20.87 2.99
N PRO A 3 -77.59 -22.18 2.71
CA PRO A 3 -76.97 -23.01 1.66
C PRO A 3 -78.07 -23.90 0.99
N ILE A 4 -77.74 -24.93 0.19
CA ILE A 4 -78.42 -26.25 0.20
C ILE A 4 -77.59 -27.29 -0.58
N LEU A 5 -77.68 -28.51 -0.05
CA LEU A 5 -76.92 -29.73 -0.24
C LEU A 5 -77.60 -30.73 -1.20
N THR A 6 -76.94 -31.89 -1.41
CA THR A 6 -77.43 -33.24 -1.86
C THR A 6 -77.49 -33.51 -3.38
N SER A 7 -77.18 -34.70 -3.93
CA SER A 7 -76.53 -35.94 -3.46
C SER A 7 -76.25 -36.88 -4.66
N LEU A 8 -75.22 -37.73 -4.49
CA LEU A 8 -74.76 -38.99 -5.10
C LEU A 8 -75.69 -39.91 -5.95
N ILE A 9 -75.12 -40.61 -6.96
CA ILE A 9 -75.09 -42.09 -7.27
C ILE A 9 -74.39 -42.27 -8.66
N LEU A 10 -73.20 -42.85 -8.87
CA LEU A 10 -72.60 -44.22 -8.73
C LEU A 10 -73.00 -45.23 -9.84
N LEU A 11 -72.10 -45.51 -10.82
CA LEU A 11 -71.75 -46.86 -11.30
C LEU A 11 -70.60 -46.92 -12.34
N LEU A 12 -69.81 -47.98 -12.19
CA LEU A 12 -68.49 -48.32 -12.75
C LEU A 12 -68.45 -48.60 -14.26
N THR A 13 -67.31 -48.31 -14.90
CA THR A 13 -66.55 -49.28 -15.72
C THR A 13 -65.04 -49.01 -15.62
N ALA A 14 -64.28 -50.09 -15.41
CA ALA A 14 -62.85 -50.08 -15.16
C ALA A 14 -62.04 -50.17 -16.48
N GLY A 15 -60.91 -49.47 -16.53
CA GLY A 15 -59.91 -49.57 -17.60
C GLY A 15 -58.59 -48.92 -17.19
N LEU A 16 -57.68 -49.75 -16.65
CA LEU A 16 -56.22 -49.60 -16.60
C LEU A 16 -55.64 -48.17 -16.70
N PHE A 17 -55.44 -47.52 -15.56
CA PHE A 17 -54.45 -46.45 -15.44
C PHE A 17 -53.13 -47.05 -14.94
N PRO A 18 -51.99 -46.76 -15.58
CA PRO A 18 -50.68 -47.07 -15.01
C PRO A 18 -50.57 -46.34 -13.67
N GLN A 19 -50.16 -47.09 -12.66
CA GLN A 19 -49.76 -46.61 -11.36
C GLN A 19 -48.76 -45.47 -11.59
N ALA A 20 -49.20 -44.22 -11.42
CA ALA A 20 -48.30 -43.07 -11.45
C ALA A 20 -47.30 -43.32 -10.33
N ALA A 21 -46.05 -43.58 -10.71
CA ALA A 21 -44.94 -43.65 -9.78
C ALA A 21 -44.93 -42.34 -9.00
N ALA A 22 -45.29 -42.41 -7.72
CA ALA A 22 -45.10 -41.31 -6.81
C ALA A 22 -43.63 -40.89 -6.91
N THR A 23 -43.37 -39.66 -7.34
CA THR A 23 -42.08 -39.01 -7.21
C THR A 23 -41.69 -39.09 -5.74
N GLN A 24 -40.73 -39.95 -5.41
CA GLN A 24 -40.19 -40.05 -4.06
C GLN A 24 -39.45 -38.74 -3.79
N GLU A 25 -40.12 -37.77 -3.16
CA GLU A 25 -39.43 -36.62 -2.61
C GLU A 25 -38.38 -37.11 -1.62
N LEU A 26 -37.14 -36.61 -1.75
CA LEU A 26 -36.09 -36.84 -0.76
C LEU A 26 -36.64 -36.47 0.64
N SER A 27 -36.54 -37.40 1.60
CA SER A 27 -37.07 -37.19 2.95
C SER A 27 -36.42 -35.99 3.64
N LYS A 28 -37.14 -35.37 4.58
CA LYS A 28 -36.62 -34.22 5.34
C LYS A 28 -35.34 -34.58 6.08
N GLU A 29 -35.26 -35.79 6.61
CA GLU A 29 -34.09 -36.34 7.30
C GLU A 29 -32.89 -36.41 6.36
N LEU A 30 -33.08 -36.93 5.14
CA LEU A 30 -32.00 -37.04 4.16
C LEU A 30 -31.55 -35.67 3.66
N ARG A 31 -32.48 -34.72 3.46
CA ARG A 31 -32.13 -33.32 3.16
C ARG A 31 -31.31 -32.68 4.27
N SER A 32 -31.65 -32.97 5.55
CA SER A 32 -30.87 -32.51 6.70
C SER A 32 -29.47 -33.12 6.72
N GLN A 33 -29.34 -34.43 6.50
CA GLN A 33 -28.03 -35.11 6.44
C GLN A 33 -27.13 -34.55 5.34
N ILE A 34 -27.70 -34.28 4.15
CA ILE A 34 -26.98 -33.64 3.05
C ILE A 34 -26.57 -32.21 3.44
N GLY A 35 -27.45 -31.45 4.07
CA GLY A 35 -27.15 -30.12 4.60
C GLY A 35 -26.00 -30.15 5.63
N ASP A 36 -26.03 -31.09 6.58
CA ASP A 36 -24.99 -31.29 7.59
C ASP A 36 -23.65 -31.69 6.96
N PHE A 37 -23.66 -32.52 5.93
CA PHE A 37 -22.46 -32.85 5.16
C PHE A 37 -21.86 -31.63 4.46
N LEU A 38 -22.71 -30.78 3.84
CA LEU A 38 -22.27 -29.53 3.22
C LEU A 38 -21.74 -28.55 4.27
N ASN A 39 -22.39 -28.42 5.43
CA ASN A 39 -21.91 -27.62 6.56
C ASN A 39 -20.54 -28.10 7.05
N GLY A 40 -20.37 -29.42 7.23
CA GLY A 40 -19.09 -30.02 7.62
C GLY A 40 -17.99 -29.84 6.59
N THR A 41 -18.34 -29.75 5.30
CA THR A 41 -17.40 -29.43 4.22
C THR A 41 -17.02 -27.94 4.25
N ALA A 42 -18.01 -27.05 4.35
CA ALA A 42 -17.80 -25.60 4.39
C ALA A 42 -16.92 -25.18 5.58
N ARG A 43 -17.19 -25.70 6.78
CA ARG A 43 -16.46 -25.34 8.01
C ARG A 43 -14.96 -25.62 7.99
N LYS A 44 -14.48 -26.47 7.07
CA LYS A 44 -13.03 -26.70 6.88
C LYS A 44 -12.33 -25.50 6.24
N GLU A 45 -13.07 -24.69 5.50
CA GLU A 45 -12.50 -23.64 4.64
C GLU A 45 -13.05 -22.25 4.98
N ILE A 46 -14.32 -22.14 5.38
CA ILE A 46 -15.05 -20.89 5.50
C ILE A 46 -16.02 -20.87 6.70
N SER A 47 -16.12 -19.70 7.33
CA SER A 47 -17.12 -19.37 8.34
C SER A 47 -18.34 -18.71 7.68
N VAL A 48 -19.44 -19.47 7.56
CA VAL A 48 -20.70 -19.03 6.94
C VAL A 48 -21.92 -19.53 7.73
N GLY A 49 -23.07 -18.93 7.45
CA GLY A 49 -24.36 -19.41 7.97
C GLY A 49 -24.70 -20.84 7.48
N LYS A 50 -25.68 -21.47 8.13
CA LYS A 50 -26.05 -22.86 7.84
C LYS A 50 -26.45 -23.07 6.36
N ILE A 51 -25.92 -24.13 5.78
CA ILE A 51 -26.29 -24.66 4.47
C ILE A 51 -27.42 -25.67 4.64
N HIS A 52 -28.47 -25.54 3.83
CA HIS A 52 -29.58 -26.49 3.75
C HIS A 52 -30.05 -26.65 2.30
N ILE A 53 -30.78 -27.73 2.04
CA ILE A 53 -31.40 -28.01 0.74
C ILE A 53 -32.82 -27.45 0.74
N ASP A 54 -33.03 -26.39 -0.02
CA ASP A 54 -34.30 -25.68 -0.17
C ASP A 54 -35.32 -26.55 -0.92
N SER A 55 -34.89 -27.16 -2.03
CA SER A 55 -35.75 -27.99 -2.87
C SER A 55 -34.98 -29.07 -3.62
N VAL A 56 -35.72 -30.03 -4.16
CA VAL A 56 -35.19 -31.15 -4.95
C VAL A 56 -36.05 -31.27 -6.20
N ASN A 57 -35.42 -31.47 -7.35
CA ASN A 57 -36.10 -31.74 -8.61
C ASN A 57 -35.50 -33.00 -9.27
N THR A 58 -36.31 -33.71 -10.04
CA THR A 58 -35.88 -34.86 -10.83
C THR A 58 -36.34 -34.69 -12.28
N GLU A 59 -35.40 -34.55 -13.20
CA GLU A 59 -35.66 -34.37 -14.62
C GLU A 59 -34.99 -35.50 -15.41
N GLY A 60 -35.78 -36.44 -15.92
CA GLY A 60 -35.23 -37.63 -16.57
C GLY A 60 -34.28 -38.42 -15.65
N ASN A 61 -33.01 -38.53 -16.04
CA ASN A 61 -31.95 -39.18 -15.25
C ASN A 61 -31.22 -38.21 -14.30
N ASP A 62 -31.53 -36.92 -14.32
CA ASP A 62 -30.90 -35.94 -13.44
C ASP A 62 -31.63 -35.86 -12.09
N LEU A 63 -30.87 -35.82 -10.99
CA LEU A 63 -31.31 -35.50 -9.65
C LEU A 63 -30.69 -34.15 -9.27
N ILE A 64 -31.50 -33.12 -9.11
CA ILE A 64 -31.05 -31.75 -8.88
C ILE A 64 -31.38 -31.34 -7.45
N LEU A 65 -30.36 -31.04 -6.66
CA LEU A 65 -30.49 -30.53 -5.29
C LEU A 65 -30.26 -29.02 -5.29
N PHE A 66 -31.21 -28.23 -4.79
CA PHE A 66 -31.08 -26.78 -4.66
C PHE A 66 -30.71 -26.41 -3.24
N ALA A 67 -29.46 -25.97 -3.04
CA ALA A 67 -28.97 -25.48 -1.77
C ALA A 67 -29.10 -23.95 -1.67
N ASN A 68 -29.35 -23.45 -0.47
CA ASN A 68 -29.45 -22.03 -0.21
C ASN A 68 -28.16 -21.26 -0.54
N ILE A 69 -28.23 -19.93 -0.57
CA ILE A 69 -27.14 -19.03 -1.00
C ILE A 69 -25.81 -19.25 -0.25
N ASN A 70 -25.86 -19.66 1.02
CA ASN A 70 -24.66 -19.91 1.83
C ASN A 70 -23.74 -20.99 1.21
N CYS A 71 -24.30 -21.93 0.45
CA CYS A 71 -23.52 -22.94 -0.27
C CYS A 71 -22.65 -22.32 -1.38
N SER A 72 -23.13 -21.25 -2.04
CA SER A 72 -22.40 -20.56 -3.12
C SER A 72 -21.11 -19.87 -2.66
N TYR A 73 -20.99 -19.65 -1.34
CA TYR A 73 -19.85 -19.00 -0.70
C TYR A 73 -18.69 -19.95 -0.44
N ILE A 74 -18.87 -21.26 -0.61
CA ILE A 74 -17.76 -22.21 -0.57
C ILE A 74 -16.78 -21.86 -1.70
N PRO A 75 -15.46 -21.76 -1.43
CA PRO A 75 -14.46 -21.61 -2.48
C PRO A 75 -14.32 -22.92 -3.27
N PHE A 76 -15.16 -23.10 -4.28
CA PHE A 76 -15.18 -24.33 -5.06
C PHE A 76 -13.91 -24.49 -5.90
N ARG A 77 -13.35 -25.70 -5.85
CA ARG A 77 -12.18 -26.17 -6.61
C ARG A 77 -12.52 -27.55 -7.19
N THR A 78 -11.81 -27.96 -8.24
CA THR A 78 -12.09 -29.24 -8.92
C THR A 78 -12.10 -30.44 -7.96
N ASP A 79 -11.19 -30.45 -6.98
CA ASP A 79 -11.05 -31.54 -6.01
C ASP A 79 -12.18 -31.54 -4.97
N ASN A 80 -12.52 -30.37 -4.40
CA ASN A 80 -13.56 -30.28 -3.38
C ASN A 80 -14.96 -30.49 -3.97
N VAL A 81 -15.23 -30.02 -5.19
CA VAL A 81 -16.48 -30.30 -5.92
C VAL A 81 -16.62 -31.81 -6.15
N SER A 82 -15.55 -32.48 -6.58
CA SER A 82 -15.56 -33.94 -6.77
C SER A 82 -15.86 -34.69 -5.46
N LYS A 83 -15.23 -34.29 -4.35
CA LYS A 83 -15.47 -34.86 -3.01
C LYS A 83 -16.92 -34.63 -2.54
N ILE A 84 -17.49 -33.44 -2.81
CA ILE A 84 -18.87 -33.12 -2.46
C ILE A 84 -19.84 -34.03 -3.21
N TYR A 85 -19.68 -34.16 -4.53
CA TYR A 85 -20.53 -35.04 -5.33
C TYR A 85 -20.43 -36.49 -4.88
N GLN A 86 -19.23 -37.00 -4.59
CA GLN A 86 -19.03 -38.36 -4.08
C GLN A 86 -19.68 -38.56 -2.71
N GLY A 87 -19.47 -37.63 -1.78
CA GLY A 87 -20.01 -37.71 -0.43
C GLY A 87 -21.53 -37.68 -0.40
N ILE A 88 -22.16 -36.78 -1.16
CA ILE A 88 -23.62 -36.73 -1.26
C ILE A 88 -24.16 -37.98 -1.94
N LYS A 89 -23.50 -38.47 -3.01
CA LYS A 89 -23.90 -39.71 -3.69
C LYS A 89 -23.87 -40.94 -2.77
N ALA A 90 -22.95 -40.97 -1.80
CA ALA A 90 -22.88 -42.02 -0.77
C ALA A 90 -24.01 -41.92 0.28
N LEU A 91 -24.58 -40.74 0.50
CA LEU A 91 -25.74 -40.55 1.37
C LEU A 91 -27.07 -40.92 0.67
N LEU A 92 -27.10 -40.90 -0.67
CA LEU A 92 -28.32 -41.18 -1.43
C LEU A 92 -28.70 -42.68 -1.41
N PRO A 93 -30.01 -43.00 -1.37
CA PRO A 93 -30.49 -44.36 -1.58
C PRO A 93 -29.98 -44.96 -2.90
N PRO A 94 -29.76 -46.29 -3.00
CA PRO A 94 -29.17 -46.92 -4.19
C PRO A 94 -29.87 -46.61 -5.52
N GLU A 95 -31.19 -46.39 -5.49
CA GLU A 95 -31.99 -46.03 -6.68
C GLU A 95 -31.70 -44.61 -7.17
N LEU A 96 -31.52 -43.66 -6.24
CA LEU A 96 -31.19 -42.27 -6.54
C LEU A 96 -29.69 -42.10 -6.81
N ALA A 97 -28.83 -42.89 -6.18
CA ALA A 97 -27.39 -42.88 -6.40
C ALA A 97 -27.00 -43.30 -7.84
N LYS A 98 -27.87 -43.97 -8.60
CA LYS A 98 -27.62 -44.28 -10.03
C LYS A 98 -27.89 -43.09 -10.95
N ARG A 99 -28.68 -42.11 -10.50
CA ARG A 99 -29.00 -40.89 -11.26
C ARG A 99 -27.78 -39.99 -11.37
N LYS A 100 -27.80 -39.11 -12.37
CA LYS A 100 -26.81 -38.04 -12.52
C LYS A 100 -27.14 -36.92 -11.53
N LEU A 101 -26.29 -36.76 -10.52
CA LEU A 101 -26.47 -35.76 -9.48
C LEU A 101 -25.99 -34.39 -9.95
N GLN A 102 -26.80 -33.37 -9.73
CA GLN A 102 -26.43 -31.95 -9.85
C GLN A 102 -26.76 -31.23 -8.55
N ILE A 103 -25.84 -30.40 -8.07
CA ILE A 103 -26.08 -29.54 -6.90
C ILE A 103 -26.05 -28.10 -7.40
N ARG A 104 -27.13 -27.36 -7.14
CA ARG A 104 -27.29 -25.97 -7.57
C ARG A 104 -27.41 -25.05 -6.36
N THR A 105 -26.82 -23.88 -6.46
CA THR A 105 -26.92 -22.79 -5.49
C THR A 105 -26.74 -21.49 -6.25
N ASP A 106 -27.48 -20.45 -5.86
CA ASP A 106 -27.46 -19.16 -6.55
C ASP A 106 -27.64 -19.29 -8.07
N HIS A 107 -28.63 -20.10 -8.50
CA HIS A 107 -28.93 -20.40 -9.92
C HIS A 107 -27.86 -21.18 -10.71
N HIS A 108 -26.70 -21.49 -10.12
CA HIS A 108 -25.59 -22.17 -10.79
C HIS A 108 -25.33 -23.57 -10.24
N ALA A 109 -24.83 -24.48 -11.09
CA ALA A 109 -24.26 -25.72 -10.59
C ALA A 109 -22.94 -25.43 -9.85
N ILE A 110 -22.61 -26.17 -8.79
CA ILE A 110 -21.41 -25.88 -7.97
C ILE A 110 -20.10 -25.93 -8.76
N GLU A 111 -19.99 -26.76 -9.81
CA GLU A 111 -18.85 -26.80 -10.71
C GLU A 111 -18.72 -25.54 -11.61
N GLU A 112 -19.82 -24.81 -11.82
CA GLU A 112 -19.84 -23.52 -12.54
C GLU A 112 -19.42 -22.35 -11.63
N LEU A 113 -19.22 -22.61 -10.34
CA LEU A 113 -18.75 -21.63 -9.36
C LEU A 113 -17.25 -21.80 -9.05
N ILE A 114 -16.54 -22.68 -9.76
CA ILE A 114 -15.07 -22.71 -9.74
C ILE A 114 -14.57 -21.50 -10.54
N PRO A 115 -13.74 -20.60 -9.99
CA PRO A 115 -13.27 -19.42 -10.73
C PRO A 115 -12.69 -19.77 -12.08
N LEU A 116 -12.92 -18.93 -13.10
CA LEU A 116 -12.46 -19.18 -14.47
C LEU A 116 -10.96 -19.50 -14.54
N ALA A 117 -10.14 -18.80 -13.75
CA ALA A 117 -8.69 -19.00 -13.64
C ALA A 117 -8.31 -20.43 -13.17
N LEU A 118 -9.20 -21.11 -12.46
CA LEU A 118 -8.98 -22.43 -11.84
C LEU A 118 -9.84 -23.54 -12.48
N ARG A 119 -10.68 -23.19 -13.47
CA ARG A 119 -11.65 -24.10 -14.08
C ARG A 119 -11.07 -24.80 -15.30
N ASN A 120 -11.33 -26.10 -15.44
CA ASN A 120 -11.08 -26.80 -16.70
C ASN A 120 -12.17 -26.46 -17.73
N THR A 121 -11.83 -25.66 -18.74
CA THR A 121 -12.79 -25.12 -19.73
C THR A 121 -12.77 -25.83 -21.08
N ARG A 122 -12.08 -26.97 -21.22
CA ARG A 122 -11.93 -27.69 -22.50
C ARG A 122 -13.27 -27.82 -23.23
N GLY A 123 -13.38 -27.14 -24.38
CA GLY A 123 -14.53 -27.22 -25.30
C GLY A 123 -15.69 -26.23 -25.05
N ARG A 124 -15.72 -25.45 -23.96
CA ARG A 124 -16.80 -24.48 -23.69
C ARG A 124 -16.38 -23.05 -24.01
N LYS A 125 -17.12 -22.36 -24.89
CA LYS A 125 -16.96 -20.91 -25.12
C LYS A 125 -17.70 -20.13 -24.04
N ILE A 126 -16.98 -19.67 -23.02
CA ILE A 126 -17.53 -18.80 -21.97
C ILE A 126 -17.23 -17.34 -22.35
N PRO A 127 -18.23 -16.45 -22.47
CA PRO A 127 -18.01 -15.02 -22.62
C PRO A 127 -17.24 -14.46 -21.42
N THR A 128 -16.16 -13.71 -21.68
CA THR A 128 -15.33 -13.07 -20.64
C THR A 128 -15.43 -11.55 -20.73
N PHE A 129 -15.17 -10.87 -19.61
CA PHE A 129 -15.12 -9.40 -19.61
C PHE A 129 -13.75 -8.94 -20.12
N SER A 130 -13.63 -8.81 -21.44
CA SER A 130 -12.39 -8.39 -22.11
C SER A 130 -12.71 -7.61 -23.38
N TYR A 131 -11.77 -6.77 -23.80
CA TYR A 131 -11.83 -5.98 -25.03
C TYR A 131 -10.42 -5.68 -25.54
N LYS A 132 -10.31 -5.24 -26.79
CA LYS A 132 -9.01 -4.90 -27.37
C LYS A 132 -8.63 -3.45 -27.02
N ALA A 133 -7.65 -3.27 -26.14
CA ALA A 133 -7.04 -1.96 -25.87
C ALA A 133 -5.68 -1.87 -26.55
N ASP A 134 -5.63 -1.20 -27.72
CA ASP A 134 -4.41 -1.08 -28.52
C ASP A 134 -3.46 0.03 -28.01
N THR A 135 -3.97 1.02 -27.26
CA THR A 135 -3.17 2.12 -26.70
C THR A 135 -3.74 2.57 -25.35
N PRO A 136 -3.00 2.42 -24.24
CA PRO A 136 -3.49 2.79 -22.92
C PRO A 136 -3.50 4.31 -22.74
N LEU A 137 -4.24 4.77 -21.71
CA LEU A 137 -4.23 6.17 -21.25
C LEU A 137 -2.80 6.74 -21.10
N ILE A 138 -1.86 5.96 -20.53
CA ILE A 138 -0.47 6.36 -20.31
C ILE A 138 0.46 5.21 -20.70
N THR A 139 1.53 5.53 -21.43
CA THR A 139 2.67 4.65 -21.67
C THR A 139 3.94 5.33 -21.14
N ARG A 140 4.67 4.66 -20.22
CA ARG A 140 5.93 5.16 -19.66
C ARG A 140 7.08 4.75 -20.58
N LEU A 141 7.75 5.71 -21.21
CA LEU A 141 8.80 5.45 -22.20
C LEU A 141 10.20 5.34 -21.58
N SER A 142 10.39 5.92 -20.40
CA SER A 142 11.67 5.90 -19.69
C SER A 142 11.87 4.67 -18.80
N VAL A 143 10.84 3.83 -18.64
CA VAL A 143 10.97 2.55 -17.93
C VAL A 143 11.65 1.54 -18.86
N PRO A 144 12.73 0.86 -18.45
CA PRO A 144 13.54 0.04 -19.35
C PRO A 144 12.92 -1.33 -19.70
N TYR A 145 11.74 -1.66 -19.16
CA TYR A 145 11.07 -2.95 -19.34
C TYR A 145 9.60 -2.79 -19.75
N THR A 146 8.99 -3.88 -20.23
CA THR A 146 7.55 -3.96 -20.49
C THR A 146 7.04 -5.34 -20.07
N PRO A 147 6.11 -5.44 -19.10
CA PRO A 147 5.53 -6.72 -18.69
C PRO A 147 4.79 -7.41 -19.84
N THR A 148 5.03 -8.71 -20.03
CA THR A 148 4.36 -9.53 -21.05
C THR A 148 3.26 -10.42 -20.48
N ASN A 149 3.39 -10.80 -19.20
CA ASN A 149 2.48 -11.67 -18.47
C ASN A 149 1.99 -11.03 -17.16
N GLY A 150 2.13 -9.70 -17.06
CA GLY A 150 1.57 -8.87 -16.00
C GLY A 150 0.24 -8.22 -16.42
N LEU A 151 0.08 -6.94 -16.08
CA LEU A 151 -1.10 -6.10 -16.26
C LEU A 151 -0.92 -4.99 -17.31
N GLN A 152 0.04 -5.15 -18.24
CA GLN A 152 0.30 -4.18 -19.29
C GLN A 152 -0.99 -3.82 -20.06
N ASN A 153 -1.22 -2.52 -20.25
CA ASN A 153 -2.39 -1.95 -20.92
C ASN A 153 -3.73 -2.22 -20.23
N ARG A 154 -3.72 -2.43 -18.90
CA ARG A 154 -4.95 -2.58 -18.11
C ARG A 154 -5.25 -1.33 -17.29
N HIS A 155 -6.53 -0.99 -17.16
CA HIS A 155 -7.01 0.15 -16.37
C HIS A 155 -7.81 -0.35 -15.19
N ILE A 156 -7.37 -0.03 -13.98
CA ILE A 156 -8.03 -0.47 -12.74
C ILE A 156 -8.49 0.77 -11.98
N ALA A 157 -9.79 0.83 -11.70
CA ALA A 157 -10.34 1.79 -10.75
C ALA A 157 -10.22 1.20 -9.34
N LEU A 158 -9.60 1.93 -8.42
CA LEU A 158 -9.32 1.41 -7.09
C LEU A 158 -9.51 2.51 -6.05
N TRP A 159 -10.04 2.15 -4.89
CA TRP A 159 -10.14 3.06 -3.75
C TRP A 159 -10.02 2.34 -2.42
N GLN A 160 -9.41 3.03 -1.47
CA GLN A 160 -9.55 2.78 -0.04
C GLN A 160 -10.94 3.21 0.45
N SER A 161 -11.25 3.01 1.75
CA SER A 161 -12.54 3.37 2.36
C SER A 161 -12.81 4.90 2.29
N HIS A 162 -13.72 5.42 3.11
CA HIS A 162 -14.35 6.71 2.88
C HIS A 162 -13.39 7.92 2.82
N GLY A 163 -13.14 8.59 3.93
CA GLY A 163 -12.38 9.82 4.04
C GLY A 163 -13.12 10.87 4.87
N PHE A 164 -12.39 11.93 5.22
CA PHE A 164 -12.91 13.02 6.05
C PHE A 164 -13.99 13.80 5.27
N TYR A 165 -15.19 13.93 5.86
CA TYR A 165 -16.36 14.50 5.19
C TYR A 165 -17.14 15.46 6.10
N TYR A 166 -17.98 16.31 5.49
CA TYR A 166 -18.85 17.23 6.20
C TYR A 166 -20.19 16.57 6.56
N GLU A 167 -20.43 16.31 7.84
CA GLU A 167 -21.71 15.80 8.33
C GLU A 167 -22.71 16.95 8.51
N SER A 168 -23.52 17.17 7.48
CA SER A 168 -24.51 18.24 7.45
C SER A 168 -25.51 18.20 8.61
N LYS A 169 -25.83 17.03 9.18
CA LYS A 169 -26.74 16.99 10.37
C LYS A 169 -26.10 17.61 11.61
N LEU A 170 -24.78 17.55 11.72
CA LEU A 170 -24.00 18.05 12.85
C LEU A 170 -23.28 19.37 12.54
N ALA A 171 -23.36 19.83 11.29
CA ALA A 171 -22.67 21.02 10.77
C ALA A 171 -21.17 21.03 11.09
N ARG A 172 -20.49 19.89 10.92
CA ARG A 172 -19.06 19.73 11.19
C ARG A 172 -18.39 18.78 10.21
N TRP A 173 -17.07 18.88 10.11
CA TRP A 173 -16.26 17.84 9.46
C TRP A 173 -15.94 16.70 10.43
N GLU A 174 -16.02 15.46 9.96
CA GLU A 174 -15.75 14.25 10.75
C GLU A 174 -15.27 13.07 9.90
N TRP A 175 -14.77 12.04 10.58
CA TRP A 175 -14.48 10.73 9.99
C TRP A 175 -15.73 9.87 9.95
N GLN A 176 -15.75 8.89 9.05
CA GLN A 176 -16.85 7.93 8.98
C GLN A 176 -16.88 7.00 10.20
N ARG A 177 -15.70 6.65 10.71
CA ARG A 177 -15.53 5.78 11.89
C ARG A 177 -14.74 6.48 12.98
N ALA A 178 -15.01 6.02 14.21
CA ALA A 178 -14.27 6.39 15.40
C ALA A 178 -12.74 6.31 15.28
N ARG A 179 -12.09 7.17 16.07
CA ARG A 179 -10.66 7.18 16.37
C ARG A 179 -10.32 6.04 17.32
N ILE A 180 -9.99 4.88 16.78
CA ILE A 180 -9.78 3.66 17.57
C ILE A 180 -8.44 3.00 17.24
N PHE A 181 -7.74 2.51 18.28
CA PHE A 181 -6.45 1.84 18.15
C PHE A 181 -5.42 2.65 17.34
N GLN A 182 -5.31 3.95 17.66
CA GLN A 182 -4.36 4.88 17.05
C GLN A 182 -4.55 5.14 15.56
N THR A 183 -5.70 4.77 14.98
CA THR A 183 -6.06 5.06 13.59
C THR A 183 -7.55 5.33 13.40
N VAL A 184 -7.96 5.58 12.16
CA VAL A 184 -9.35 5.55 11.67
C VAL A 184 -9.39 4.67 10.43
N GLU A 185 -10.52 4.00 10.16
CA GLU A 185 -10.68 3.11 8.99
C GLU A 185 -10.20 3.76 7.68
N ASP A 186 -10.54 5.04 7.51
CA ASP A 186 -10.35 5.82 6.30
C ASP A 186 -8.87 6.02 5.92
N LEU A 187 -8.00 6.19 6.92
CA LEU A 187 -6.55 6.31 6.76
C LEU A 187 -5.87 4.94 6.87
N TYR A 188 -6.43 4.05 7.71
CA TYR A 188 -5.94 2.68 7.89
C TYR A 188 -5.92 1.90 6.56
N THR A 189 -7.04 1.86 5.84
CA THR A 189 -7.12 1.18 4.53
C THR A 189 -6.21 1.83 3.49
N GLN A 190 -6.04 3.15 3.56
CA GLN A 190 -5.12 3.92 2.70
C GLN A 190 -3.65 3.49 2.87
N SER A 191 -3.26 3.06 4.08
CA SER A 191 -1.90 2.57 4.38
C SER A 191 -1.53 1.22 3.73
N TYR A 192 -2.52 0.48 3.20
CA TYR A 192 -2.31 -0.67 2.32
C TYR A 192 -2.23 -0.23 0.86
N VAL A 193 -3.20 0.61 0.48
CA VAL A 193 -3.45 0.99 -0.91
C VAL A 193 -2.28 1.79 -1.48
N LEU A 194 -1.90 2.90 -0.85
CA LEU A 194 -0.93 3.83 -1.43
C LEU A 194 0.52 3.32 -1.36
N PRO A 195 1.01 2.79 -0.23
CA PRO A 195 2.42 2.38 -0.12
C PRO A 195 2.72 1.04 -0.80
N PHE A 196 1.73 0.16 -0.95
CA PHE A 196 1.96 -1.23 -1.37
C PHE A 196 1.15 -1.63 -2.60
N LEU A 197 -0.19 -1.65 -2.52
CA LEU A 197 -1.02 -2.25 -3.57
C LEU A 197 -0.95 -1.48 -4.90
N VAL A 198 -1.04 -0.16 -4.87
CA VAL A 198 -0.95 0.68 -6.08
C VAL A 198 0.41 0.50 -6.78
N PRO A 199 1.57 0.62 -6.09
CA PRO A 199 2.86 0.33 -6.70
C PRO A 199 2.98 -1.09 -7.28
N MET A 200 2.46 -2.13 -6.61
CA MET A 200 2.49 -3.50 -7.14
C MET A 200 1.73 -3.60 -8.47
N LEU A 201 0.54 -3.02 -8.56
CA LEU A 201 -0.25 -3.06 -9.80
C LEU A 201 0.41 -2.22 -10.91
N GLU A 202 0.95 -1.05 -10.58
CA GLU A 202 1.65 -0.18 -11.54
C GLU A 202 2.96 -0.82 -12.05
N ASN A 203 3.73 -1.49 -11.19
CA ASN A 203 4.94 -2.21 -11.59
C ASN A 203 4.64 -3.41 -12.50
N ALA A 204 3.40 -3.93 -12.46
CA ALA A 204 2.92 -4.98 -13.35
C ALA A 204 2.43 -4.42 -14.70
N GLY A 205 2.41 -3.10 -14.87
CA GLY A 205 2.03 -2.43 -16.11
C GLY A 205 0.60 -1.88 -16.15
N ALA A 206 -0.14 -1.94 -15.03
CA ALA A 206 -1.47 -1.34 -14.95
C ALA A 206 -1.41 0.19 -14.89
N THR A 207 -2.48 0.84 -15.36
CA THR A 207 -2.81 2.23 -15.04
C THR A 207 -3.85 2.24 -13.94
N ILE A 208 -3.52 2.86 -12.79
CA ILE A 208 -4.41 2.93 -11.63
C ILE A 208 -5.08 4.30 -11.54
N LEU A 209 -6.40 4.29 -11.37
CA LEU A 209 -7.23 5.47 -11.20
C LEU A 209 -7.81 5.44 -9.79
N LEU A 210 -7.67 6.56 -9.06
CA LEU A 210 -8.14 6.72 -7.70
C LEU A 210 -9.14 7.89 -7.61
N PRO A 211 -10.28 7.72 -6.92
CA PRO A 211 -11.27 8.79 -6.70
C PRO A 211 -10.94 9.66 -5.47
N ARG A 212 -9.75 9.50 -4.88
CA ARG A 212 -9.19 10.32 -3.80
C ARG A 212 -7.77 10.75 -4.19
N GLU A 213 -7.28 11.86 -3.63
CA GLU A 213 -5.90 12.29 -3.81
C GLU A 213 -4.93 11.21 -3.29
N ARG A 214 -3.91 10.88 -4.08
CA ARG A 214 -2.94 9.81 -3.79
C ARG A 214 -1.59 10.31 -3.30
N ASP A 215 -1.30 11.60 -3.43
CA ASP A 215 -0.06 12.21 -3.00
C ASP A 215 -0.18 12.75 -1.56
N PRO A 216 0.55 12.17 -0.58
CA PRO A 216 0.57 12.69 0.78
C PRO A 216 1.36 14.01 0.92
N GLN A 217 2.04 14.47 -0.14
CA GLN A 217 2.71 15.76 -0.12
C GLN A 217 1.71 16.90 0.11
N THR A 218 1.88 17.61 1.23
CA THR A 218 0.95 18.65 1.69
C THR A 218 1.12 20.00 0.97
N VAL A 219 2.16 20.12 0.15
CA VAL A 219 2.37 21.25 -0.76
C VAL A 219 1.74 20.94 -2.11
N GLU A 220 1.06 21.92 -2.71
CA GLU A 220 0.50 21.85 -4.08
C GLU A 220 0.97 23.08 -4.88
N ILE A 221 1.42 22.82 -6.10
CA ILE A 221 1.78 23.83 -7.10
C ILE A 221 0.90 23.58 -8.33
N ILE A 222 0.25 24.64 -8.80
CA ILE A 222 -0.55 24.63 -10.02
C ILE A 222 0.08 25.58 -11.03
N VAL A 223 0.49 25.05 -12.17
CA VAL A 223 1.04 25.82 -13.28
C VAL A 223 0.04 25.76 -14.43
N ASP A 224 -0.40 26.90 -14.93
CA ASP A 224 -1.56 27.00 -15.82
C ASP A 224 -1.39 28.12 -16.86
N ASN A 225 -2.06 28.01 -18.01
CA ASN A 225 -1.98 29.01 -19.07
C ASN A 225 -2.80 30.28 -18.80
N ASP A 226 -3.86 30.22 -18.00
CA ASP A 226 -4.72 31.38 -17.75
C ASP A 226 -4.22 32.29 -16.63
N ARG A 227 -3.45 31.74 -15.66
CA ARG A 227 -2.56 32.43 -14.70
C ARG A 227 -2.23 31.51 -13.52
N CYS A 228 -0.96 31.47 -13.12
CA CYS A 228 -0.56 30.83 -11.85
C CYS A 228 -0.94 31.72 -10.67
N ARG A 229 -1.76 31.21 -9.74
CA ARG A 229 -2.22 31.99 -8.56
C ARG A 229 -1.09 32.32 -7.58
N ASP A 230 -0.04 31.51 -7.53
CA ASP A 230 1.19 31.82 -6.77
C ASP A 230 1.95 33.01 -7.38
N GLY A 231 1.76 33.31 -8.67
CA GLY A 231 2.48 34.35 -9.42
C GLY A 231 3.97 34.03 -9.67
N HIS A 232 4.40 32.84 -9.26
CA HIS A 232 5.80 32.44 -9.19
C HIS A 232 6.11 31.40 -10.26
N SER A 233 5.24 30.42 -10.46
CA SER A 233 5.42 29.41 -11.50
C SER A 233 5.12 29.97 -12.90
N VAL A 234 5.77 29.43 -13.95
CA VAL A 234 5.72 29.99 -15.31
C VAL A 234 5.17 28.96 -16.30
N TYR A 235 4.18 29.38 -17.09
CA TYR A 235 3.75 28.70 -18.31
C TYR A 235 4.34 29.41 -19.53
N SER A 236 4.79 28.66 -20.53
CA SER A 236 5.27 29.24 -21.80
C SER A 236 5.05 28.31 -22.99
N GLU A 237 4.96 28.89 -24.19
CA GLU A 237 4.79 28.18 -25.46
C GLU A 237 5.89 28.57 -26.45
N LEU A 238 6.42 27.59 -27.18
CA LEU A 238 7.30 27.82 -28.33
C LEU A 238 6.64 27.23 -29.58
N ASN A 239 6.43 28.07 -30.59
CA ASN A 239 5.83 27.66 -31.85
C ASN A 239 6.89 27.10 -32.80
N GLY A 240 6.66 25.89 -33.29
CA GLY A 240 7.43 25.29 -34.36
C GLY A 240 6.75 25.50 -35.72
N SER A 241 6.64 24.42 -36.48
CA SER A 241 6.00 24.42 -37.81
C SER A 241 4.47 24.61 -37.75
N LYS A 242 3.88 24.43 -36.56
CA LYS A 242 2.46 24.63 -36.24
C LYS A 242 2.36 25.57 -35.04
N MET A 243 1.31 26.36 -34.94
CA MET A 243 1.19 27.35 -33.86
C MET A 243 0.16 26.91 -32.83
N TRP A 244 0.48 27.12 -31.55
CA TRP A 244 -0.48 27.04 -30.47
C TRP A 244 -1.56 28.11 -30.59
N LYS A 245 -2.79 27.73 -30.30
CA LYS A 245 -3.96 28.62 -30.27
C LYS A 245 -4.89 28.21 -29.13
N ASN A 246 -5.81 29.09 -28.77
CA ASN A 246 -6.87 28.76 -27.82
C ASN A 246 -7.75 27.63 -28.36
N GLY A 247 -8.18 26.77 -27.45
CA GLY A 247 -9.32 25.88 -27.60
C GLY A 247 -10.64 26.64 -27.72
N GLU A 248 -11.70 25.93 -28.10
CA GLU A 248 -13.04 26.52 -28.25
C GLU A 248 -13.90 26.33 -26.98
N GLU A 249 -13.63 25.29 -26.20
CA GLU A 249 -14.33 25.00 -24.94
C GLU A 249 -13.55 25.51 -23.71
N ALA A 250 -14.21 25.47 -22.55
CA ALA A 250 -13.55 25.79 -21.28
C ALA A 250 -12.49 24.75 -20.90
N GLY A 251 -11.43 25.24 -20.27
CA GLY A 251 -10.36 24.49 -19.60
C GLY A 251 -10.34 24.76 -18.09
N PHE A 252 -9.27 24.30 -17.45
CA PHE A 252 -9.02 24.52 -16.03
C PHE A 252 -8.55 25.96 -15.76
N ALA A 253 -8.97 26.55 -14.64
CA ALA A 253 -8.27 27.68 -14.05
C ALA A 253 -8.41 27.68 -12.52
N HIS A 254 -7.31 27.96 -11.82
CA HIS A 254 -7.30 28.07 -10.35
C HIS A 254 -7.52 29.52 -9.89
N LEU A 255 -8.74 30.03 -10.11
CA LEU A 255 -9.06 31.44 -9.86
C LEU A 255 -9.41 31.75 -8.40
N LYS A 256 -9.83 30.74 -7.63
CA LYS A 256 -10.40 30.92 -6.28
C LYS A 256 -9.56 30.28 -5.19
N ARG A 257 -9.64 30.85 -3.98
CA ARG A 257 -9.06 30.25 -2.75
C ARG A 257 -9.80 28.99 -2.32
N THR A 258 -11.11 29.07 -2.43
CA THR A 258 -12.05 28.03 -2.04
C THR A 258 -13.15 27.97 -3.07
N TYR A 259 -13.64 26.77 -3.34
CA TYR A 259 -14.74 26.49 -4.25
C TYR A 259 -15.97 26.11 -3.43
N LYS A 260 -17.11 26.71 -3.74
CA LYS A 260 -18.37 26.52 -3.01
C LYS A 260 -19.37 25.76 -3.87
N ASP A 261 -20.31 25.08 -3.21
CA ASP A 261 -21.41 24.39 -3.86
C ASP A 261 -20.92 23.48 -5.01
N PHE A 262 -21.36 23.74 -6.24
CA PHE A 262 -21.01 22.97 -7.44
C PHE A 262 -20.09 23.74 -8.39
N GLU A 263 -19.34 24.74 -7.88
CA GLU A 263 -18.30 25.40 -8.65
C GLU A 263 -17.25 24.38 -9.10
N ASN A 264 -16.91 24.40 -10.39
CA ASN A 264 -16.01 23.44 -11.02
C ASN A 264 -14.86 24.20 -11.71
N PRO A 265 -13.59 24.05 -11.26
CA PRO A 265 -12.47 24.79 -11.81
C PRO A 265 -12.17 24.46 -13.28
N PHE A 266 -12.61 23.30 -13.78
CA PHE A 266 -12.49 22.89 -15.19
C PHE A 266 -13.50 23.56 -16.14
N ARG A 267 -14.24 24.56 -15.63
CA ARG A 267 -15.16 25.40 -16.40
C ARG A 267 -14.83 26.89 -16.33
N GLU A 268 -13.70 27.25 -15.72
CA GLU A 268 -13.34 28.64 -15.44
C GLU A 268 -12.23 29.19 -16.36
N GLY A 269 -11.47 28.32 -17.02
CA GLY A 269 -10.31 28.68 -17.84
C GLY A 269 -10.44 28.37 -19.32
N THR A 270 -9.31 28.36 -20.00
CA THR A 270 -9.08 28.03 -21.40
C THR A 270 -8.03 26.94 -21.50
N TYR A 271 -8.06 26.16 -22.58
CA TYR A 271 -6.98 25.23 -22.89
C TYR A 271 -6.33 25.62 -24.22
N ARG A 272 -5.14 25.09 -24.47
CA ARG A 272 -4.30 25.36 -25.64
C ARG A 272 -4.30 24.15 -26.58
N GLN A 273 -4.24 24.39 -27.88
CA GLN A 273 -4.25 23.32 -28.88
C GLN A 273 -3.30 23.60 -30.06
N VAL A 274 -2.75 22.52 -30.63
CA VAL A 274 -1.85 22.57 -31.78
C VAL A 274 -1.98 21.29 -32.61
N GLU A 275 -1.79 21.39 -33.93
CA GLU A 275 -1.72 20.21 -34.79
C GLU A 275 -0.41 19.43 -34.57
N THR A 276 -0.49 18.11 -34.62
CA THR A 276 0.68 17.24 -34.52
C THR A 276 1.56 17.33 -35.76
N THR A 277 2.87 17.15 -35.56
CA THR A 277 3.84 17.02 -36.64
C THR A 277 4.67 15.74 -36.50
N LYS A 278 5.02 15.13 -37.64
CA LYS A 278 5.94 13.99 -37.72
C LYS A 278 7.39 14.41 -38.03
N LYS A 279 7.56 15.54 -38.74
CA LYS A 279 8.85 16.08 -39.21
C LYS A 279 8.84 17.61 -39.18
N GLY A 280 10.00 18.24 -39.05
CA GLY A 280 10.14 19.70 -38.95
C GLY A 280 10.27 20.17 -37.50
N THR A 281 10.25 21.49 -37.29
CA THR A 281 10.41 22.09 -35.96
C THR A 281 9.16 21.82 -35.13
N VAL A 282 9.36 21.23 -33.95
CA VAL A 282 8.32 20.87 -32.98
C VAL A 282 7.84 22.11 -32.21
N SER A 283 6.54 22.16 -31.92
CA SER A 283 5.93 23.14 -31.02
C SER A 283 5.85 22.54 -29.62
N VAL A 284 6.20 23.31 -28.59
CA VAL A 284 6.21 22.85 -27.20
C VAL A 284 5.44 23.78 -26.27
N ALA A 285 4.84 23.22 -25.23
CA ALA A 285 4.34 23.92 -24.07
C ALA A 285 5.16 23.49 -22.84
N GLU A 286 5.57 24.45 -22.01
CA GLU A 286 6.39 24.21 -20.83
C GLU A 286 5.72 24.77 -19.56
N TRP A 287 5.71 23.95 -18.51
CA TRP A 287 5.29 24.33 -17.15
C TRP A 287 6.51 24.27 -16.23
N ILE A 288 6.94 25.42 -15.72
CA ILE A 288 8.15 25.60 -14.91
C ILE A 288 7.72 25.97 -13.49
N PRO A 289 7.77 25.02 -12.53
CA PRO A 289 7.32 25.26 -11.17
C PRO A 289 8.36 26.02 -10.33
N GLU A 290 7.89 26.82 -9.37
CA GLU A 290 8.69 27.29 -8.25
C GLU A 290 8.38 26.46 -7.01
N ILE A 291 9.33 25.62 -6.59
CA ILE A 291 9.08 24.61 -5.56
C ILE A 291 9.40 25.20 -4.17
N PRO A 292 8.45 25.26 -3.22
CA PRO A 292 8.70 25.94 -1.95
C PRO A 292 9.56 25.11 -0.98
N ARG A 293 9.61 23.77 -1.15
CA ARG A 293 10.41 22.86 -0.34
C ARG A 293 10.88 21.68 -1.18
N ALA A 294 12.15 21.31 -1.08
CA ALA A 294 12.65 20.12 -1.76
C ALA A 294 11.89 18.86 -1.29
N GLY A 295 11.66 17.92 -2.19
CA GLY A 295 10.96 16.68 -1.84
C GLY A 295 10.40 15.94 -3.04
N ARG A 296 9.67 14.87 -2.78
CA ARG A 296 8.96 14.09 -3.79
C ARG A 296 7.53 14.62 -3.96
N TYR A 297 7.12 14.79 -5.22
CA TYR A 297 5.83 15.32 -5.61
C TYR A 297 5.23 14.48 -6.74
N ALA A 298 3.96 14.12 -6.61
CA ALA A 298 3.18 13.59 -7.73
C ALA A 298 3.01 14.69 -8.79
N VAL A 299 3.15 14.32 -10.06
CA VAL A 299 2.92 15.20 -11.21
C VAL A 299 1.66 14.73 -11.94
N TYR A 300 0.67 15.61 -12.00
CA TYR A 300 -0.55 15.44 -12.75
C TYR A 300 -0.59 16.43 -13.90
N ILE A 301 -1.10 15.98 -15.05
CA ILE A 301 -1.37 16.83 -16.21
C ILE A 301 -2.88 16.93 -16.42
N SER A 302 -3.32 18.00 -17.07
CA SER A 302 -4.64 18.06 -17.67
C SER A 302 -4.59 18.51 -19.12
N TYR A 303 -5.63 18.14 -19.85
CA TYR A 303 -5.82 18.44 -21.26
C TYR A 303 -7.31 18.26 -21.62
N LYS A 304 -7.70 18.73 -22.81
CA LYS A 304 -9.04 18.55 -23.33
C LYS A 304 -9.08 17.47 -24.41
N THR A 305 -9.95 16.47 -24.27
CA THR A 305 -10.26 15.55 -25.36
C THR A 305 -11.18 16.23 -26.35
N VAL A 306 -10.76 16.28 -27.63
CA VAL A 306 -11.52 16.87 -28.73
C VAL A 306 -11.61 15.89 -29.89
N ASN A 307 -12.48 16.19 -30.85
CA ASN A 307 -12.48 15.45 -32.12
C ASN A 307 -11.08 15.50 -32.74
N ASN A 308 -10.58 14.36 -33.23
CA ASN A 308 -9.26 14.24 -33.85
C ASN A 308 -8.05 14.38 -32.87
N SER A 309 -8.26 14.27 -31.55
CA SER A 309 -7.16 14.18 -30.56
C SER A 309 -6.16 13.06 -30.88
N THR A 310 -4.88 13.29 -30.60
CA THR A 310 -3.83 12.27 -30.75
C THR A 310 -3.90 11.20 -29.67
N GLU A 311 -3.49 9.99 -30.01
CA GLU A 311 -3.34 8.88 -29.08
C GLU A 311 -1.93 8.79 -28.43
N ASP A 312 -0.98 9.64 -28.84
CA ASP A 312 0.41 9.54 -28.39
C ASP A 312 1.08 10.88 -28.04
N ALA A 313 0.35 11.78 -27.38
CA ALA A 313 0.89 13.07 -26.92
C ALA A 313 2.13 12.86 -26.03
N LEU A 314 3.25 13.50 -26.39
CA LEU A 314 4.55 13.26 -25.76
C LEU A 314 4.83 14.26 -24.63
N TYR A 315 4.77 13.78 -23.39
CA TYR A 315 5.15 14.53 -22.19
C TYR A 315 6.57 14.16 -21.73
N THR A 316 7.33 15.13 -21.25
CA THR A 316 8.63 14.95 -20.60
C THR A 316 8.64 15.68 -19.26
N VAL A 317 8.91 14.95 -18.17
CA VAL A 317 9.12 15.52 -16.84
C VAL A 317 10.62 15.60 -16.60
N TYR A 318 11.14 16.79 -16.38
CA TYR A 318 12.51 17.05 -15.93
C TYR A 318 12.48 17.15 -14.40
N HIS A 319 13.27 16.32 -13.74
CA HIS A 319 13.32 16.17 -12.28
C HIS A 319 14.78 15.99 -11.81
N GLN A 320 15.02 15.94 -10.50
CA GLN A 320 16.39 15.82 -9.96
C GLN A 320 17.13 14.54 -10.37
N GLY A 321 16.45 13.52 -10.90
CA GLY A 321 17.04 12.27 -11.41
C GLY A 321 17.29 12.26 -12.92
N GLY A 322 17.03 13.37 -13.61
CA GLY A 322 17.15 13.50 -15.06
C GLY A 322 15.82 13.81 -15.73
N LYS A 323 15.38 12.94 -16.65
CA LYS A 323 14.11 13.12 -17.36
C LYS A 323 13.35 11.80 -17.54
N SER A 324 12.03 11.89 -17.42
CA SER A 324 11.09 10.79 -17.64
C SER A 324 10.10 11.15 -18.74
N GLN A 325 9.90 10.27 -19.73
CA GLN A 325 9.04 10.50 -20.89
C GLN A 325 7.80 9.62 -20.89
N PHE A 326 6.68 10.18 -21.34
CA PHE A 326 5.37 9.53 -21.37
C PHE A 326 4.66 9.80 -22.69
N LYS A 327 3.97 8.77 -23.22
CA LYS A 327 2.92 8.96 -24.23
C LYS A 327 1.56 8.91 -23.55
N VAL A 328 0.73 9.90 -23.82
CA VAL A 328 -0.61 10.04 -23.25
C VAL A 328 -1.65 9.99 -24.38
N ASN A 329 -2.65 9.13 -24.22
CA ASN A 329 -3.74 9.00 -25.17
C ASN A 329 -4.82 10.06 -24.90
N GLN A 330 -4.79 11.18 -25.63
CA GLN A 330 -5.73 12.29 -25.42
C GLN A 330 -7.12 12.06 -26.01
N GLN A 331 -7.40 10.88 -26.58
CA GLN A 331 -8.75 10.48 -27.01
C GLN A 331 -9.65 10.05 -25.85
N MET A 332 -9.10 9.99 -24.65
CA MET A 332 -9.76 9.62 -23.40
C MET A 332 -9.23 10.51 -22.27
N GLY A 333 -9.87 10.52 -21.10
CA GLY A 333 -9.34 11.15 -19.89
C GLY A 333 -9.21 12.68 -19.88
N GLY A 334 -9.74 13.40 -20.88
CA GLY A 334 -9.69 14.86 -20.90
C GLY A 334 -10.63 15.53 -19.89
N GLY A 335 -10.25 16.71 -19.39
CA GLY A 335 -11.03 17.51 -18.44
C GLY A 335 -10.93 17.04 -16.98
N THR A 336 -9.85 16.33 -16.63
CA THR A 336 -9.56 15.91 -15.26
C THR A 336 -8.03 15.81 -15.05
N TRP A 337 -7.59 15.44 -13.85
CA TRP A 337 -6.18 15.24 -13.51
C TRP A 337 -5.70 13.83 -13.88
N ILE A 338 -4.66 13.74 -14.71
CA ILE A 338 -4.02 12.48 -15.12
C ILE A 338 -2.63 12.39 -14.49
N TYR A 339 -2.43 11.40 -13.61
CA TYR A 339 -1.17 11.15 -12.90
C TYR A 339 -0.09 10.56 -13.81
N LEU A 340 1.08 11.20 -13.90
CA LEU A 340 2.23 10.68 -14.66
C LEU A 340 3.22 9.87 -13.80
N GLY A 341 3.41 10.27 -12.55
CA GLY A 341 4.43 9.71 -11.67
C GLY A 341 4.75 10.63 -10.49
N THR A 342 5.59 10.14 -9.57
CA THR A 342 6.10 10.92 -8.43
C THR A 342 7.61 11.10 -8.55
N PHE A 343 8.07 12.35 -8.55
CA PHE A 343 9.46 12.72 -8.84
C PHE A 343 10.02 13.66 -7.78
N SER A 344 11.34 13.67 -7.60
CA SER A 344 12.00 14.63 -6.69
C SER A 344 12.28 15.96 -7.37
N PHE A 345 11.96 17.04 -6.66
CA PHE A 345 12.23 18.41 -7.07
C PHE A 345 13.03 19.14 -6.00
N GLY A 346 14.00 19.95 -6.42
CA GLY A 346 14.75 20.85 -5.55
C GLY A 346 13.96 22.13 -5.24
N ILE A 347 14.36 22.84 -4.19
CA ILE A 347 13.75 24.12 -3.79
C ILE A 347 13.99 25.22 -4.84
N GLY A 348 13.02 26.11 -5.00
CA GLY A 348 13.03 27.25 -5.90
C GLY A 348 12.73 26.89 -7.35
N LYS A 349 13.08 27.81 -8.26
CA LYS A 349 13.10 27.55 -9.70
C LYS A 349 14.42 26.89 -10.06
N THR A 350 14.34 25.66 -10.52
CA THR A 350 15.48 24.86 -11.00
C THR A 350 15.32 24.58 -12.49
N ASP A 351 16.17 23.75 -13.08
CA ASP A 351 16.00 23.26 -14.45
C ASP A 351 14.85 22.23 -14.59
N CYS A 352 14.17 21.90 -13.48
CA CYS A 352 13.01 21.01 -13.49
C CYS A 352 11.79 21.70 -14.13
N LYS A 353 11.09 20.98 -15.00
CA LYS A 353 9.91 21.45 -15.75
C LYS A 353 9.14 20.28 -16.33
N ILE A 354 7.89 20.53 -16.73
CA ILE A 354 7.09 19.59 -17.50
C ILE A 354 6.96 20.16 -18.91
N VAL A 355 7.15 19.32 -19.93
CA VAL A 355 7.11 19.74 -21.33
C VAL A 355 6.16 18.84 -22.12
N LEU A 356 5.26 19.44 -22.89
CA LEU A 356 4.43 18.76 -23.88
C LEU A 356 4.91 19.13 -25.29
N SER A 357 5.13 18.12 -26.12
CA SER A 357 5.51 18.26 -27.53
C SER A 357 4.36 17.89 -28.45
N ASN A 358 4.20 18.61 -29.58
CA ASN A 358 3.27 18.23 -30.64
C ASN A 358 3.83 17.14 -31.60
N GLN A 359 4.98 16.55 -31.28
CA GLN A 359 5.54 15.44 -32.04
C GLN A 359 4.67 14.18 -31.86
N SER A 360 4.27 13.57 -32.98
CA SER A 360 3.45 12.35 -32.99
C SER A 360 3.85 11.43 -34.13
N ALA A 361 3.51 10.14 -33.99
CA ALA A 361 3.61 9.19 -35.10
C ALA A 361 2.68 9.54 -36.29
N LYS A 362 1.59 10.28 -36.04
CA LYS A 362 0.58 10.69 -37.03
C LYS A 362 0.54 12.22 -37.15
N GLU A 363 0.58 12.72 -38.38
CA GLU A 363 0.47 14.14 -38.68
C GLU A 363 -1.01 14.57 -38.78
N GLY A 364 -1.31 15.82 -38.43
CA GLY A 364 -2.66 16.40 -38.56
C GLY A 364 -3.67 15.94 -37.49
N ARG A 365 -3.23 15.28 -36.42
CA ARG A 365 -4.01 15.08 -35.19
C ARG A 365 -3.92 16.33 -34.32
N LEU A 366 -4.71 16.42 -33.25
CA LEU A 366 -4.63 17.51 -32.28
C LEU A 366 -3.95 17.07 -30.98
N VAL A 367 -3.04 17.91 -30.49
CA VAL A 367 -2.52 17.87 -29.11
C VAL A 367 -3.11 19.06 -28.36
N THR A 368 -3.59 18.80 -27.16
CA THR A 368 -4.12 19.82 -26.25
C THR A 368 -3.32 19.89 -24.95
N ALA A 369 -3.21 21.09 -24.38
CA ALA A 369 -2.53 21.42 -23.12
C ALA A 369 -3.46 22.27 -22.27
N ASP A 370 -3.45 22.07 -20.96
CA ASP A 370 -4.21 22.88 -19.99
C ASP A 370 -3.27 23.19 -18.80
N ALA A 371 -3.52 22.59 -17.64
CA ALA A 371 -2.71 22.79 -16.44
C ALA A 371 -1.83 21.59 -16.04
N VAL A 372 -0.82 21.86 -15.21
CA VAL A 372 -0.02 20.88 -14.48
C VAL A 372 -0.17 21.10 -12.97
N LYS A 373 -0.46 20.02 -12.24
CA LYS A 373 -0.52 19.99 -10.77
C LYS A 373 0.65 19.17 -10.22
N ILE A 374 1.39 19.73 -9.27
CA ILE A 374 2.56 19.10 -8.62
C ILE A 374 2.32 19.08 -7.11
N GLY A 375 2.26 17.90 -6.51
CA GLY A 375 1.92 17.73 -5.09
C GLY A 375 0.43 17.50 -4.82
N GLY A 376 0.06 17.12 -3.60
CA GLY A 376 -1.33 16.81 -3.19
C GLY A 376 -2.09 17.99 -2.58
N GLY A 377 -1.43 18.78 -1.74
CA GLY A 377 -1.99 20.00 -1.15
C GLY A 377 -3.03 19.77 -0.05
N TYR A 378 -3.78 20.84 0.23
CA TYR A 378 -4.87 20.87 1.20
C TYR A 378 -6.23 21.00 0.53
N GLY A 379 -7.26 20.51 1.22
CA GLY A 379 -8.65 20.67 0.83
C GLY A 379 -9.06 22.12 0.62
N ASN A 380 -9.74 22.40 -0.49
CA ASN A 380 -10.21 23.73 -0.87
C ASN A 380 -11.69 23.76 -1.27
N ILE A 381 -12.42 22.66 -1.09
CA ILE A 381 -13.87 22.59 -1.29
C ILE A 381 -14.56 22.98 0.02
N ALA A 382 -15.34 24.07 -0.01
CA ALA A 382 -16.01 24.59 1.17
C ALA A 382 -17.47 24.10 1.22
N ARG A 383 -17.91 23.68 2.41
CA ARG A 383 -19.24 23.13 2.67
C ARG A 383 -20.03 23.98 3.65
N SER A 384 -21.34 23.97 3.48
CA SER A 384 -22.33 24.56 4.38
C SER A 384 -23.63 23.75 4.26
N ILE A 385 -24.58 24.00 5.15
CA ILE A 385 -25.91 23.38 5.12
C ILE A 385 -26.68 23.89 3.90
N SER A 386 -27.11 22.94 3.05
CA SER A 386 -27.94 23.23 1.88
C SER A 386 -29.19 24.03 2.24
N GLU A 387 -29.56 24.97 1.39
CA GLU A 387 -30.81 25.74 1.53
C GLU A 387 -32.05 24.84 1.47
N GLU A 388 -31.94 23.69 0.81
CA GLU A 388 -32.95 22.63 0.80
C GLU A 388 -32.85 21.71 2.03
N GLY A 389 -32.15 22.07 3.10
CA GLY A 389 -32.04 21.22 4.29
C GLY A 389 -31.16 19.98 4.11
N VAL A 390 -31.37 18.95 4.93
CA VAL A 390 -30.51 17.76 5.02
C VAL A 390 -31.33 16.46 5.01
N THR A 391 -30.72 15.38 4.52
CA THR A 391 -31.32 14.03 4.54
C THR A 391 -30.54 13.10 5.45
N VAL A 392 -31.21 12.06 5.97
CA VAL A 392 -30.57 11.04 6.81
C VAL A 392 -29.60 10.15 6.02
N ASN A 393 -28.54 9.69 6.68
CA ASN A 393 -27.57 8.76 6.10
C ASN A 393 -28.25 7.41 5.82
N THR A 394 -28.04 6.87 4.63
CA THR A 394 -28.57 5.56 4.22
C THR A 394 -27.45 4.52 4.16
N LYS A 395 -27.73 3.26 4.49
CA LYS A 395 -26.72 2.21 4.34
C LYS A 395 -26.50 1.90 2.86
N SER A 396 -25.26 1.59 2.50
CA SER A 396 -24.88 1.25 1.12
C SER A 396 -25.65 0.04 0.54
N SER A 397 -26.12 -0.86 1.40
CA SER A 397 -26.92 -2.04 1.02
C SER A 397 -28.40 -1.75 0.78
N ASP A 398 -28.92 -0.61 1.26
CA ASP A 398 -30.36 -0.35 1.25
C ASP A 398 -30.84 0.00 -0.16
N THR A 399 -31.99 -0.57 -0.53
CA THR A 399 -32.64 -0.36 -1.83
C THR A 399 -33.84 0.58 -1.76
N MET A 400 -34.34 0.87 -0.55
CA MET A 400 -35.43 1.81 -0.31
C MET A 400 -34.88 3.10 0.29
N ILE A 401 -35.12 4.21 -0.40
CA ILE A 401 -34.80 5.54 0.11
C ILE A 401 -35.93 5.96 1.05
N THR A 402 -35.65 6.06 2.35
CA THR A 402 -36.50 6.81 3.27
C THR A 402 -35.98 8.24 3.29
N ASP A 403 -36.56 9.12 2.47
CA ASP A 403 -36.26 10.55 2.47
C ASP A 403 -36.83 11.22 3.72
N THR A 404 -36.25 10.91 4.87
CA THR A 404 -36.49 11.69 6.08
C THR A 404 -35.75 13.01 5.90
N TYR A 405 -36.54 14.03 5.59
CA TYR A 405 -36.10 15.38 5.30
C TYR A 405 -36.10 16.23 6.57
N HIS A 406 -35.01 16.94 6.82
CA HIS A 406 -34.92 17.94 7.86
C HIS A 406 -34.72 19.32 7.23
N PRO A 407 -35.66 20.27 7.38
CA PRO A 407 -35.48 21.61 6.85
C PRO A 407 -34.29 22.30 7.53
N LYS A 408 -33.61 23.17 6.79
CA LYS A 408 -32.54 24.01 7.33
C LYS A 408 -33.08 24.84 8.51
N ALA A 409 -32.41 24.76 9.66
CA ALA A 409 -32.71 25.62 10.80
C ALA A 409 -32.42 27.10 10.44
N GLN A 410 -33.11 28.05 11.08
CA GLN A 410 -32.85 29.49 10.92
C GLN A 410 -31.56 29.91 11.64
N VAL A 411 -30.44 29.36 11.18
CA VAL A 411 -29.08 29.61 11.66
C VAL A 411 -28.22 29.95 10.45
N ASN A 412 -27.32 30.92 10.63
CA ASN A 412 -26.36 31.28 9.59
C ASN A 412 -25.17 30.32 9.65
N TYR A 413 -25.13 29.32 8.77
CA TYR A 413 -24.03 28.37 8.64
C TYR A 413 -22.97 28.90 7.66
N PRO A 414 -21.76 29.27 8.12
CA PRO A 414 -20.70 29.70 7.20
C PRO A 414 -20.23 28.56 6.31
N TYR A 415 -19.60 28.90 5.19
CA TYR A 415 -18.87 27.94 4.38
C TYR A 415 -17.52 27.62 5.03
N GLU A 416 -17.24 26.33 5.20
CA GLU A 416 -16.02 25.85 5.85
C GLU A 416 -15.32 24.81 4.98
N ILE A 417 -14.00 24.93 4.86
CA ILE A 417 -13.15 23.87 4.28
C ILE A 417 -12.76 22.87 5.38
N SER A 418 -12.30 21.68 4.98
CA SER A 418 -11.88 20.63 5.92
C SER A 418 -10.74 21.05 6.84
N GLY A 419 -9.80 21.85 6.33
CA GLY A 419 -8.52 22.14 6.99
C GLY A 419 -7.53 20.98 6.96
N TYR A 420 -7.82 19.92 6.20
CA TYR A 420 -7.02 18.70 6.12
C TYR A 420 -6.23 18.61 4.80
N PRO A 421 -5.09 17.90 4.80
CA PRO A 421 -4.44 17.48 3.56
C PRO A 421 -5.44 16.75 2.66
N ARG A 422 -5.36 16.98 1.35
CA ARG A 422 -6.37 16.50 0.40
C ARG A 422 -6.45 14.97 0.35
N PHE A 423 -5.36 14.26 0.63
CA PHE A 423 -5.35 12.79 0.67
C PHE A 423 -6.23 12.21 1.79
N CYS A 424 -6.52 13.00 2.84
CA CYS A 424 -7.43 12.63 3.93
C CYS A 424 -8.90 12.76 3.55
N GLU A 425 -9.23 13.62 2.58
CA GLU A 425 -10.61 13.96 2.23
C GLU A 425 -11.34 12.80 1.54
N ALA A 426 -12.66 12.79 1.71
CA ALA A 426 -13.56 11.87 1.04
C ALA A 426 -13.55 12.08 -0.50
N ALA A 427 -13.97 11.05 -1.23
CA ALA A 427 -13.83 10.99 -2.69
C ALA A 427 -14.56 12.13 -3.40
N ARG A 428 -15.72 12.55 -2.89
CA ARG A 428 -16.53 13.60 -3.53
C ARG A 428 -15.81 14.94 -3.68
N TYR A 429 -14.96 15.31 -2.71
CA TYR A 429 -14.25 16.60 -2.74
C TYR A 429 -13.11 16.55 -3.76
N TRP A 430 -12.39 15.43 -3.82
CA TRP A 430 -11.40 15.19 -4.86
C TRP A 430 -12.04 15.22 -6.25
N MET A 431 -13.18 14.55 -6.42
CA MET A 431 -13.90 14.55 -7.71
C MET A 431 -14.29 15.96 -8.16
N GLN A 432 -14.79 16.81 -7.27
CA GLN A 432 -15.06 18.22 -7.59
C GLN A 432 -13.79 18.96 -7.99
N TRP A 433 -12.70 18.82 -7.22
CA TRP A 433 -11.41 19.43 -7.53
C TRP A 433 -10.80 18.91 -8.84
N ALA A 434 -11.08 17.65 -9.19
CA ALA A 434 -10.65 16.98 -10.41
C ALA A 434 -11.60 17.19 -11.59
N GLY A 435 -12.57 18.10 -11.49
CA GLY A 435 -13.42 18.51 -12.61
C GLY A 435 -14.56 17.55 -12.95
N ILE A 436 -14.75 16.50 -12.16
CA ILE A 436 -15.82 15.53 -12.37
C ILE A 436 -17.18 16.25 -12.20
N PRO A 437 -18.19 15.98 -13.05
CA PRO A 437 -19.50 16.62 -12.93
C PRO A 437 -20.20 16.33 -11.59
N ASP A 438 -20.96 17.30 -11.10
CA ASP A 438 -21.78 17.20 -9.88
C ASP A 438 -22.81 16.07 -9.94
N SER A 439 -23.30 15.71 -11.13
CA SER A 439 -24.14 14.53 -11.36
C SER A 439 -23.47 13.18 -11.03
N VAL A 440 -22.15 13.17 -10.81
CA VAL A 440 -21.38 11.97 -10.45
C VAL A 440 -21.07 11.95 -8.95
N TYR A 441 -20.66 13.09 -8.38
CA TYR A 441 -20.20 13.16 -7.00
C TYR A 441 -21.23 13.67 -5.99
N SER A 442 -22.41 14.13 -6.44
CA SER A 442 -23.44 14.66 -5.55
C SER A 442 -24.87 14.29 -6.00
N ASP A 443 -25.21 13.01 -5.89
CA ASP A 443 -26.57 12.46 -6.11
C ASP A 443 -27.62 13.17 -5.24
N SER A 444 -27.23 13.57 -4.02
CA SER A 444 -28.08 14.30 -3.08
C SER A 444 -28.22 15.80 -3.38
N HIS A 445 -27.51 16.33 -4.37
CA HIS A 445 -27.40 17.78 -4.61
C HIS A 445 -26.99 18.56 -3.36
N GLY A 446 -25.93 18.10 -2.69
CA GLY A 446 -25.30 18.78 -1.56
C GLY A 446 -26.04 18.67 -0.23
N LYS A 447 -27.07 17.81 -0.13
CA LYS A 447 -27.85 17.59 1.11
C LYS A 447 -27.21 16.56 2.04
N ASN A 448 -26.41 15.62 1.51
CA ASN A 448 -25.81 14.54 2.29
C ASN A 448 -24.46 14.11 1.71
N ASP A 449 -23.39 14.64 2.27
CA ASP A 449 -22.03 14.40 1.79
C ASP A 449 -21.54 12.97 2.07
N TYR A 450 -22.01 12.33 3.15
CA TYR A 450 -21.69 10.93 3.47
C TYR A 450 -22.21 9.97 2.39
N THR A 451 -23.49 10.13 2.04
CA THR A 451 -24.16 9.30 1.04
C THR A 451 -23.60 9.56 -0.36
N ASP A 452 -23.32 10.84 -0.66
CA ASP A 452 -22.67 11.25 -1.89
C ASP A 452 -21.27 10.63 -2.02
N ASP A 453 -20.49 10.58 -0.95
CA ASP A 453 -19.14 10.03 -0.95
C ASP A 453 -19.11 8.56 -1.38
N TYR A 454 -19.80 7.65 -0.69
CA TYR A 454 -19.74 6.23 -1.05
C TYR A 454 -20.45 5.91 -2.37
N LYS A 455 -21.55 6.61 -2.69
CA LYS A 455 -22.26 6.39 -3.97
C LYS A 455 -21.44 6.87 -5.16
N SER A 456 -20.74 7.99 -5.03
CA SER A 456 -20.02 8.62 -6.13
C SER A 456 -19.02 7.69 -6.80
N ARG A 457 -18.37 6.79 -6.05
CA ARG A 457 -17.30 5.91 -6.57
C ARG A 457 -17.81 4.95 -7.64
N GLY A 458 -18.99 4.36 -7.43
CA GLY A 458 -19.62 3.48 -8.42
C GLY A 458 -20.02 4.23 -9.71
N ILE A 459 -20.55 5.45 -9.56
CA ILE A 459 -20.94 6.31 -10.69
C ILE A 459 -19.67 6.83 -11.41
N TRP A 460 -18.62 7.15 -10.67
CA TRP A 460 -17.33 7.60 -11.19
C TRP A 460 -16.66 6.53 -12.06
N VAL A 461 -16.70 5.26 -11.66
CA VAL A 461 -16.24 4.14 -12.52
C VAL A 461 -17.00 4.13 -13.84
N ASN A 462 -18.32 4.32 -13.79
CA ASN A 462 -19.15 4.37 -15.00
C ASN A 462 -18.83 5.59 -15.87
N TYR A 463 -18.57 6.75 -15.25
CA TYR A 463 -18.16 7.98 -15.93
C TYR A 463 -16.76 7.85 -16.55
N LEU A 464 -15.81 7.19 -15.90
CA LEU A 464 -14.51 6.86 -16.50
C LEU A 464 -14.71 6.00 -17.76
N ALA A 465 -15.53 4.94 -17.63
CA ALA A 465 -15.75 3.95 -18.67
C ALA A 465 -16.68 4.40 -19.80
N GLY A 466 -17.53 5.41 -19.58
CA GLY A 466 -18.54 5.85 -20.53
C GLY A 466 -17.93 6.22 -21.88
N GLY A 467 -18.47 5.64 -22.95
CA GLY A 467 -18.04 5.81 -24.34
C GLY A 467 -16.91 4.87 -24.77
N SER A 468 -16.29 4.15 -23.82
CA SER A 468 -15.29 3.13 -24.11
C SER A 468 -15.92 1.78 -24.50
N ALA A 469 -15.09 0.81 -24.89
CA ALA A 469 -15.54 -0.57 -25.13
C ALA A 469 -16.10 -1.27 -23.88
N ALA A 470 -15.75 -0.83 -22.67
CA ALA A 470 -16.26 -1.39 -21.42
C ALA A 470 -17.69 -0.93 -21.10
N ASN A 471 -18.05 0.31 -21.48
CA ASN A 471 -19.36 0.92 -21.24
C ASN A 471 -19.77 1.83 -22.42
N PRO A 472 -20.13 1.25 -23.58
CA PRO A 472 -20.28 2.01 -24.84
C PRO A 472 -21.54 2.87 -24.91
N THR A 473 -22.53 2.63 -24.04
CA THR A 473 -23.85 3.29 -24.11
C THR A 473 -23.94 4.57 -23.29
N GLU A 474 -23.17 4.67 -22.20
CA GLU A 474 -23.13 5.87 -21.36
C GLU A 474 -22.04 6.82 -21.86
N LYS A 475 -22.16 8.12 -21.58
CA LYS A 475 -21.12 9.11 -21.93
C LYS A 475 -20.15 9.28 -20.76
N GLY A 476 -18.89 9.55 -21.08
CA GLY A 476 -17.84 9.62 -20.07
C GLY A 476 -16.47 9.98 -20.63
N LEU A 477 -15.43 9.54 -19.94
CA LEU A 477 -14.04 9.83 -20.25
C LEU A 477 -13.40 8.84 -21.22
N ASN A 478 -14.15 7.87 -21.77
CA ASN A 478 -13.68 6.89 -22.76
C ASN A 478 -12.50 6.01 -22.28
N ILE A 479 -12.27 5.88 -20.97
CA ILE A 479 -11.20 5.03 -20.43
C ILE A 479 -11.74 3.60 -20.28
N PRO A 480 -11.20 2.60 -20.99
CA PRO A 480 -11.72 1.24 -20.89
C PRO A 480 -11.27 0.60 -19.56
N VAL A 481 -12.10 0.71 -18.52
CA VAL A 481 -11.81 0.15 -17.18
C VAL A 481 -12.03 -1.37 -17.17
N ASP A 482 -11.04 -2.14 -16.73
CA ASP A 482 -11.04 -3.61 -16.71
C ASP A 482 -11.77 -4.18 -15.50
N MET A 483 -11.63 -3.50 -14.36
CA MET A 483 -12.29 -3.85 -13.11
C MET A 483 -12.25 -2.69 -12.12
N ALA A 484 -13.05 -2.79 -11.06
CA ALA A 484 -13.00 -1.90 -9.91
C ALA A 484 -12.80 -2.65 -8.59
N PHE A 485 -12.10 -2.02 -7.64
CA PHE A 485 -11.81 -2.60 -6.32
C PHE A 485 -12.02 -1.58 -5.20
N ALA A 486 -12.93 -1.91 -4.27
CA ALA A 486 -13.17 -1.15 -3.06
C ALA A 486 -12.49 -1.84 -1.87
N PHE A 487 -11.54 -1.18 -1.22
CA PHE A 487 -10.84 -1.69 -0.04
C PHE A 487 -11.40 -1.05 1.24
N HIS A 488 -12.12 -1.84 2.02
CA HIS A 488 -12.65 -1.49 3.33
C HIS A 488 -12.08 -2.39 4.45
N SER A 489 -12.40 -2.02 5.69
CA SER A 489 -12.25 -2.90 6.84
C SER A 489 -13.53 -2.87 7.67
N ASP A 490 -13.92 -4.03 8.20
CA ASP A 490 -15.20 -4.17 8.85
C ASP A 490 -15.22 -3.50 10.23
N ALA A 491 -16.41 -3.22 10.71
CA ALA A 491 -16.65 -2.78 12.08
C ALA A 491 -17.32 -3.90 12.89
N GLY A 492 -17.09 -3.91 14.19
CA GLY A 492 -17.66 -4.90 15.09
C GLY A 492 -16.75 -5.14 16.30
N THR A 493 -17.22 -4.73 17.47
CA THR A 493 -16.56 -4.98 18.75
C THR A 493 -16.76 -6.44 19.15
N THR A 494 -15.67 -7.16 19.38
CA THR A 494 -15.70 -8.53 19.91
C THR A 494 -14.90 -8.58 21.19
N TYR A 495 -15.43 -9.24 22.22
CA TYR A 495 -14.69 -9.41 23.47
C TYR A 495 -13.60 -10.47 23.30
N GLY A 496 -12.42 -10.21 23.84
CA GLY A 496 -11.26 -11.11 23.78
C GLY A 496 -10.40 -10.94 22.51
N ASP A 497 -9.69 -12.01 22.15
CA ASP A 497 -8.62 -11.99 21.15
C ASP A 497 -8.86 -12.92 19.94
N THR A 498 -10.12 -13.20 19.63
CA THR A 498 -10.48 -14.00 18.45
C THR A 498 -10.30 -13.20 17.15
N ILE A 499 -9.86 -13.88 16.09
CA ILE A 499 -9.66 -13.27 14.77
C ILE A 499 -10.99 -13.22 14.00
N ILE A 500 -11.40 -12.02 13.58
CA ILE A 500 -12.62 -11.83 12.78
C ILE A 500 -12.36 -12.21 11.32
N GLY A 501 -11.26 -11.71 10.77
CA GLY A 501 -10.77 -12.08 9.45
C GLY A 501 -11.61 -11.50 8.30
N THR A 502 -11.47 -12.13 7.13
CA THR A 502 -11.72 -11.46 5.84
C THR A 502 -13.06 -11.82 5.22
N LEU A 503 -13.87 -10.82 4.87
CA LEU A 503 -15.13 -10.92 4.15
C LEU A 503 -14.99 -10.28 2.74
N GLY A 504 -15.57 -10.93 1.73
CA GLY A 504 -15.67 -10.36 0.38
C GLY A 504 -17.13 -10.06 0.03
N ILE A 505 -17.38 -9.00 -0.74
CA ILE A 505 -18.71 -8.58 -1.19
C ILE A 505 -18.69 -8.36 -2.70
N PHE A 506 -19.71 -8.89 -3.38
CA PHE A 506 -19.92 -8.72 -4.82
C PHE A 506 -21.43 -8.63 -5.11
N HIS A 507 -21.80 -8.26 -6.34
CA HIS A 507 -23.20 -8.25 -6.76
C HIS A 507 -23.41 -8.71 -8.20
N THR A 508 -24.26 -9.72 -8.40
CA THR A 508 -24.46 -10.35 -9.72
C THR A 508 -25.75 -9.96 -10.42
N SER A 509 -26.78 -9.47 -9.74
CA SER A 509 -28.13 -9.37 -10.35
C SER A 509 -28.41 -8.05 -11.11
N ALA A 510 -27.61 -7.01 -10.89
CA ALA A 510 -27.76 -5.74 -11.61
C ALA A 510 -27.66 -5.92 -13.14
N TYR A 511 -28.37 -5.07 -13.88
CA TYR A 511 -28.31 -5.02 -15.35
C TYR A 511 -28.58 -6.38 -16.04
N ASN A 512 -29.59 -7.11 -15.55
CA ASN A 512 -29.96 -8.45 -16.04
C ASN A 512 -28.82 -9.48 -15.94
N GLY A 513 -27.91 -9.29 -14.99
CA GLY A 513 -26.83 -10.24 -14.70
C GLY A 513 -25.68 -10.25 -15.70
N ALA A 514 -25.58 -9.26 -16.59
CA ALA A 514 -24.55 -9.20 -17.62
C ALA A 514 -23.91 -7.81 -17.75
N TYR A 515 -22.68 -7.79 -18.25
CA TYR A 515 -21.98 -6.60 -18.71
C TYR A 515 -22.33 -6.26 -20.16
N ALA A 516 -21.95 -5.08 -20.62
CA ALA A 516 -22.28 -4.59 -21.97
C ALA A 516 -21.81 -5.51 -23.11
N ASN A 517 -20.69 -6.23 -22.91
CA ASN A 517 -20.16 -7.19 -23.87
C ASN A 517 -20.79 -8.61 -23.77
N GLY A 518 -21.79 -8.80 -22.91
CA GLY A 518 -22.48 -10.08 -22.67
C GLY A 518 -21.79 -11.01 -21.66
N ALA A 519 -20.65 -10.62 -21.08
CA ALA A 519 -20.04 -11.38 -20.00
C ALA A 519 -20.93 -11.38 -18.75
N SER A 520 -20.98 -12.50 -18.04
CA SER A 520 -21.77 -12.62 -16.81
C SER A 520 -21.17 -11.78 -15.68
N ARG A 521 -22.04 -11.16 -14.86
CA ARG A 521 -21.62 -10.47 -13.63
C ARG A 521 -21.06 -11.41 -12.56
N TYR A 522 -21.17 -12.73 -12.73
CA TYR A 522 -20.42 -13.70 -11.91
C TYR A 522 -18.89 -13.56 -12.05
N ALA A 523 -18.39 -12.83 -13.05
CA ALA A 523 -16.98 -12.42 -13.06
C ALA A 523 -16.58 -11.66 -11.77
N SER A 524 -17.49 -10.90 -11.16
CA SER A 524 -17.26 -10.24 -9.86
C SER A 524 -17.12 -11.23 -8.71
N ARG A 525 -17.85 -12.36 -8.76
CA ARG A 525 -17.68 -13.45 -7.79
C ARG A 525 -16.31 -14.11 -7.94
N ASP A 526 -15.88 -14.36 -9.19
CA ASP A 526 -14.57 -14.95 -9.47
C ASP A 526 -13.43 -14.04 -8.96
N LEU A 527 -13.52 -12.74 -9.21
CA LEU A 527 -12.60 -11.74 -8.65
C LEU A 527 -12.58 -11.82 -7.10
N CYS A 528 -13.76 -11.84 -6.48
CA CYS A 528 -13.90 -11.93 -5.02
C CYS A 528 -13.28 -13.21 -4.43
N ASP A 529 -13.53 -14.39 -5.04
CA ASP A 529 -12.96 -15.66 -4.59
C ASP A 529 -11.44 -15.66 -4.71
N LEU A 530 -10.90 -15.25 -5.87
CA LEU A 530 -9.47 -15.23 -6.12
C LEU A 530 -8.73 -14.31 -5.14
N VAL A 531 -9.21 -13.08 -4.93
CA VAL A 531 -8.60 -12.14 -3.98
C VAL A 531 -8.67 -12.69 -2.55
N GLN A 532 -9.85 -13.09 -2.08
CA GLN A 532 -10.02 -13.59 -0.71
C GLN A 532 -9.20 -14.87 -0.46
N SER A 533 -9.10 -15.77 -1.45
CA SER A 533 -8.28 -16.98 -1.34
C SER A 533 -6.80 -16.71 -1.24
N ASN A 534 -6.26 -15.78 -2.00
CA ASN A 534 -4.85 -15.42 -1.86
C ASN A 534 -4.60 -14.79 -0.48
N ILE A 535 -5.45 -13.87 -0.02
CA ILE A 535 -5.30 -13.23 1.31
C ILE A 535 -5.29 -14.29 2.41
N VAL A 536 -6.32 -15.14 2.47
CA VAL A 536 -6.45 -16.14 3.54
C VAL A 536 -5.33 -17.16 3.49
N LYS A 537 -4.95 -17.66 2.29
CA LYS A 537 -3.85 -18.61 2.14
C LYS A 537 -2.56 -18.00 2.69
N ASP A 538 -2.21 -16.81 2.25
CA ASP A 538 -0.93 -16.19 2.59
C ASP A 538 -0.87 -15.80 4.06
N VAL A 539 -1.93 -15.20 4.61
CA VAL A 539 -1.99 -14.84 6.04
C VAL A 539 -1.93 -16.08 6.93
N ARG A 540 -2.66 -17.16 6.61
CA ARG A 540 -2.57 -18.41 7.36
C ARG A 540 -1.17 -19.02 7.31
N THR A 541 -0.53 -18.96 6.14
CA THR A 541 0.79 -19.56 5.93
C THR A 541 1.91 -18.78 6.61
N LEU A 542 1.83 -17.45 6.63
CA LEU A 542 2.91 -16.58 7.09
C LEU A 542 2.72 -16.06 8.52
N TYR A 543 1.47 -15.87 8.97
CA TYR A 543 1.21 -15.12 10.21
C TYR A 543 0.27 -15.84 11.17
N GLU A 544 -0.99 -16.05 10.80
CA GLU A 544 -2.05 -16.48 11.70
C GLU A 544 -2.80 -17.69 11.10
N PRO A 545 -2.41 -18.94 11.43
CA PRO A 545 -3.02 -20.15 10.88
C PRO A 545 -4.54 -20.22 11.05
N GLU A 546 -5.07 -19.59 12.10
CA GLU A 546 -6.50 -19.55 12.41
C GLU A 546 -7.20 -18.30 11.81
N TRP A 547 -6.58 -17.62 10.84
CA TRP A 547 -7.19 -16.47 10.19
C TRP A 547 -8.52 -16.85 9.55
N THR A 548 -9.61 -16.24 10.01
CA THR A 548 -10.97 -16.61 9.59
C THR A 548 -11.22 -16.18 8.15
N ARG A 549 -11.61 -17.13 7.29
CA ARG A 549 -12.24 -16.83 6.00
C ARG A 549 -13.73 -16.66 6.24
N ARG A 550 -14.25 -15.45 6.12
CA ARG A 550 -15.70 -15.19 6.19
C ARG A 550 -16.34 -15.40 4.81
N GLY A 551 -17.66 -15.22 4.73
CA GLY A 551 -18.44 -15.37 3.49
C GLY A 551 -17.93 -14.55 2.29
N MET A 552 -18.46 -14.87 1.11
CA MET A 552 -18.40 -13.99 -0.06
C MET A 552 -19.82 -13.52 -0.36
N TRP A 553 -20.25 -12.38 0.14
CA TRP A 553 -21.64 -11.96 0.09
C TRP A 553 -22.04 -11.46 -1.30
N ASN A 554 -23.03 -12.12 -1.91
CA ASN A 554 -23.75 -11.59 -3.07
C ASN A 554 -24.80 -10.59 -2.59
N GLN A 555 -24.40 -9.34 -2.36
CA GLN A 555 -25.22 -8.32 -1.70
C GLN A 555 -25.21 -6.99 -2.44
N SER A 556 -26.32 -6.27 -2.35
CA SER A 556 -26.59 -5.06 -3.13
C SER A 556 -25.91 -3.79 -2.55
N TYR A 557 -24.63 -3.88 -2.18
CA TYR A 557 -23.84 -2.70 -1.79
C TYR A 557 -23.63 -1.81 -3.01
N TYR A 558 -23.81 -0.49 -2.85
CA TYR A 558 -23.81 0.46 -3.97
C TYR A 558 -22.52 0.36 -4.80
N GLU A 559 -21.37 0.32 -4.12
CA GLU A 559 -20.03 0.23 -4.71
C GLU A 559 -19.79 -1.07 -5.48
N ALA A 560 -20.46 -2.18 -5.13
CA ALA A 560 -20.39 -3.45 -5.86
C ALA A 560 -21.48 -3.57 -6.95
N ARG A 561 -22.61 -2.86 -6.77
CA ARG A 561 -23.80 -2.95 -7.62
C ARG A 561 -23.70 -2.10 -8.88
N VAL A 562 -23.32 -0.83 -8.72
CA VAL A 562 -23.46 0.21 -9.75
C VAL A 562 -22.39 0.17 -10.85
N PRO A 563 -21.13 -0.20 -10.58
CA PRO A 563 -20.14 -0.31 -11.64
C PRO A 563 -20.57 -1.23 -12.80
N ARG A 564 -20.34 -0.76 -14.02
CA ARG A 564 -20.53 -1.47 -15.30
C ARG A 564 -19.37 -2.39 -15.66
N VAL A 565 -18.46 -2.64 -14.71
CA VAL A 565 -17.26 -3.48 -14.83
C VAL A 565 -17.22 -4.48 -13.67
N PRO A 566 -16.49 -5.61 -13.79
CA PRO A 566 -16.22 -6.53 -12.68
C PRO A 566 -15.73 -5.79 -11.45
N THR A 567 -16.40 -5.99 -10.32
CA THR A 567 -16.15 -5.23 -9.10
C THR A 567 -16.31 -6.08 -7.86
N MET A 568 -15.41 -5.91 -6.89
CA MET A 568 -15.57 -6.43 -5.54
C MET A 568 -15.32 -5.34 -4.50
N LEU A 569 -15.95 -5.50 -3.35
CA LEU A 569 -15.65 -4.79 -2.12
C LEU A 569 -15.04 -5.79 -1.13
N LEU A 570 -13.89 -5.42 -0.57
CA LEU A 570 -13.16 -6.20 0.43
C LEU A 570 -13.39 -5.60 1.81
N GLU A 571 -13.79 -6.43 2.77
CA GLU A 571 -13.73 -6.13 4.19
C GLU A 571 -12.60 -6.97 4.80
N LEU A 572 -11.39 -6.40 4.89
CA LEU A 572 -10.17 -7.18 5.15
C LEU A 572 -10.18 -7.90 6.51
N LEU A 573 -10.50 -7.14 7.55
CA LEU A 573 -10.47 -7.50 8.97
C LEU A 573 -11.38 -6.54 9.74
N SER A 574 -11.60 -6.75 11.04
CA SER A 574 -12.32 -5.77 11.86
C SER A 574 -11.36 -4.73 12.46
N HIS A 575 -11.48 -3.46 12.05
CA HIS A 575 -10.66 -2.38 12.62
C HIS A 575 -11.05 -2.00 14.06
N GLN A 576 -12.20 -2.51 14.53
CA GLN A 576 -12.63 -2.41 15.93
C GLN A 576 -12.23 -3.62 16.77
N ASN A 577 -11.49 -4.58 16.21
CA ASN A 577 -11.01 -5.77 16.91
C ASN A 577 -9.51 -5.66 17.21
N PHE A 578 -9.14 -5.64 18.50
CA PHE A 578 -7.74 -5.50 18.92
C PHE A 578 -6.84 -6.62 18.39
N ALA A 579 -7.32 -7.87 18.36
CA ALA A 579 -6.54 -8.99 17.83
C ALA A 579 -6.22 -8.85 16.33
N ASP A 580 -7.17 -8.34 15.54
CA ASP A 580 -6.97 -8.08 14.12
C ASP A 580 -5.99 -6.89 13.94
N MET A 581 -6.16 -5.81 14.72
CA MET A 581 -5.33 -4.60 14.59
C MET A 581 -3.88 -4.79 15.00
N ARG A 582 -3.56 -5.77 15.86
CA ARG A 582 -2.15 -6.17 16.12
C ARG A 582 -1.44 -6.68 14.86
N TYR A 583 -2.18 -7.24 13.90
CA TYR A 583 -1.65 -7.53 12.56
C TYR A 583 -1.79 -6.31 11.64
N GLY A 584 -2.95 -5.65 11.67
CA GLY A 584 -3.30 -4.57 10.75
C GLY A 584 -2.34 -3.38 10.78
N LEU A 585 -1.79 -3.05 11.94
CA LEU A 585 -0.83 -1.95 12.09
C LEU A 585 0.60 -2.31 11.68
N ASP A 586 0.92 -3.57 11.38
CA ASP A 586 2.27 -3.99 11.02
C ASP A 586 2.54 -3.84 9.49
N PRO A 587 3.55 -3.06 9.08
CA PRO A 587 3.89 -2.89 7.66
C PRO A 587 4.20 -4.21 6.92
N ARG A 588 4.75 -5.22 7.60
CA ARG A 588 5.01 -6.55 6.98
C ARG A 588 3.71 -7.25 6.61
N PHE A 589 2.71 -7.17 7.49
CA PHE A 589 1.38 -7.69 7.23
C PHE A 589 0.70 -6.93 6.08
N ARG A 590 0.81 -5.59 6.07
CA ARG A 590 0.29 -4.72 5.00
C ARG A 590 0.87 -5.06 3.63
N PHE A 591 2.19 -5.28 3.55
CA PHE A 591 2.87 -5.72 2.33
C PHE A 591 2.33 -7.06 1.83
N THR A 592 2.26 -8.07 2.70
CA THR A 592 1.80 -9.42 2.34
C THR A 592 0.34 -9.43 1.88
N VAL A 593 -0.56 -8.75 2.59
CA VAL A 593 -1.97 -8.65 2.19
C VAL A 593 -2.10 -7.94 0.84
N SER A 594 -1.37 -6.84 0.63
CA SER A 594 -1.37 -6.13 -0.65
C SER A 594 -0.85 -7.00 -1.79
N ARG A 595 0.21 -7.78 -1.55
CA ARG A 595 0.73 -8.76 -2.51
C ARG A 595 -0.30 -9.84 -2.82
N ALA A 596 -1.01 -10.35 -1.82
CA ALA A 596 -2.06 -11.34 -2.01
C ALA A 596 -3.25 -10.79 -2.83
N ILE A 597 -3.66 -9.54 -2.60
CA ILE A 597 -4.67 -8.85 -3.42
C ILE A 597 -4.19 -8.72 -4.86
N TYR A 598 -2.94 -8.27 -5.07
CA TYR A 598 -2.34 -8.20 -6.41
C TYR A 598 -2.36 -9.56 -7.13
N LYS A 599 -1.97 -10.66 -6.49
CA LYS A 599 -2.04 -12.01 -7.06
C LYS A 599 -3.46 -12.35 -7.53
N GLY A 600 -4.46 -12.09 -6.69
CA GLY A 600 -5.86 -12.35 -7.01
C GLY A 600 -6.38 -11.52 -8.19
N ILE A 601 -6.05 -10.23 -8.23
CA ILE A 601 -6.39 -9.32 -9.35
C ILE A 601 -5.72 -9.78 -10.66
N LEU A 602 -4.44 -10.12 -10.60
CA LEU A 602 -3.68 -10.60 -11.76
C LEU A 602 -4.29 -11.90 -12.31
N GLN A 603 -4.53 -12.89 -11.45
CA GLN A 603 -5.18 -14.15 -11.82
C GLN A 603 -6.56 -13.90 -12.48
N PHE A 604 -7.35 -12.99 -11.92
CA PHE A 604 -8.64 -12.62 -12.46
C PHE A 604 -8.52 -12.01 -13.86
N ILE A 605 -7.77 -10.92 -14.01
CA ILE A 605 -7.64 -10.20 -15.28
C ILE A 605 -7.05 -11.11 -16.36
N CYS A 606 -5.95 -11.82 -16.08
CA CYS A 606 -5.34 -12.74 -17.04
C CYS A 606 -6.33 -13.82 -17.51
N SER A 607 -7.18 -14.35 -16.62
CA SER A 607 -8.22 -15.31 -17.01
C SER A 607 -9.28 -14.72 -17.93
N GLN A 608 -9.68 -13.45 -17.74
CA GLN A 608 -10.64 -12.78 -18.62
C GLN A 608 -10.08 -12.58 -20.04
N TYR A 609 -8.78 -12.28 -20.12
CA TYR A 609 -8.05 -12.08 -21.37
C TYR A 609 -7.47 -13.37 -21.97
N LYS A 610 -7.64 -14.52 -21.31
CA LYS A 610 -7.09 -15.83 -21.72
C LYS A 610 -5.56 -15.80 -21.87
N MET A 611 -4.91 -15.13 -20.93
CA MET A 611 -3.46 -15.00 -20.85
C MET A 611 -2.94 -15.83 -19.68
N GLU A 612 -1.73 -16.35 -19.81
CA GLU A 612 -0.96 -16.85 -18.67
C GLU A 612 -0.48 -15.67 -17.83
N TYR A 613 -0.49 -15.84 -16.51
CA TYR A 613 0.02 -14.82 -15.59
C TYR A 613 1.40 -15.19 -15.05
N VAL A 614 2.19 -14.17 -14.73
CA VAL A 614 3.44 -14.27 -13.96
C VAL A 614 3.40 -13.19 -12.89
N VAL A 615 3.63 -13.57 -11.64
CA VAL A 615 3.69 -12.62 -10.52
C VAL A 615 5.08 -11.98 -10.46
N GLN A 616 5.16 -10.70 -10.09
CA GLN A 616 6.45 -10.02 -9.87
C GLN A 616 7.33 -10.74 -8.84
N PRO A 617 8.67 -10.69 -8.99
CA PRO A 617 9.57 -11.22 -7.97
C PRO A 617 9.47 -10.47 -6.63
N LEU A 618 10.07 -11.04 -5.58
CA LEU A 618 10.33 -10.33 -4.33
C LEU A 618 11.57 -9.42 -4.48
N PRO A 619 11.74 -8.39 -3.63
CA PRO A 619 12.97 -7.61 -3.57
C PRO A 619 14.20 -8.49 -3.40
N VAL A 620 15.32 -8.09 -3.99
CA VAL A 620 16.61 -8.76 -3.74
C VAL A 620 17.12 -8.43 -2.34
N ASP A 621 17.98 -9.29 -1.80
CA ASP A 621 18.61 -9.13 -0.49
C ASP A 621 20.15 -9.33 -0.59
N HIS A 622 20.83 -9.37 0.57
CA HIS A 622 22.29 -9.54 0.67
C HIS A 622 23.07 -8.59 -0.25
N MET A 623 22.66 -7.32 -0.31
CA MET A 623 23.31 -6.36 -1.19
C MET A 623 24.68 -5.97 -0.59
N SER A 624 25.68 -5.80 -1.46
CA SER A 624 27.01 -5.34 -1.04
C SER A 624 27.68 -4.49 -2.10
N LEU A 625 28.46 -3.50 -1.65
CA LEU A 625 29.30 -2.64 -2.47
C LEU A 625 30.77 -2.88 -2.12
N ARG A 626 31.65 -2.91 -3.12
CA ARG A 626 33.10 -2.98 -2.92
C ARG A 626 33.87 -2.20 -3.97
N PHE A 627 35.01 -1.62 -3.57
CA PHE A 627 36.00 -1.14 -4.53
C PHE A 627 36.73 -2.31 -5.17
N GLU A 628 37.03 -2.21 -6.47
CA GLU A 628 37.92 -3.14 -7.15
C GLU A 628 39.27 -2.48 -7.46
N GLU A 629 39.25 -1.42 -8.25
CA GLU A 629 40.45 -0.66 -8.62
C GLU A 629 40.08 0.81 -8.84
N GLY A 630 40.80 1.72 -8.18
CA GLY A 630 40.52 3.15 -8.28
C GLY A 630 39.07 3.48 -7.90
N ASN A 631 38.33 4.05 -8.85
CA ASN A 631 36.91 4.40 -8.72
C ASN A 631 35.96 3.33 -9.29
N ARG A 632 36.49 2.19 -9.78
CA ARG A 632 35.65 1.06 -10.21
C ARG A 632 35.13 0.33 -8.98
N ILE A 633 33.83 0.10 -8.97
CA ILE A 633 33.13 -0.59 -7.90
C ILE A 633 32.42 -1.82 -8.46
N LYS A 634 32.14 -2.77 -7.58
CA LYS A 634 31.26 -3.90 -7.84
C LYS A 634 30.13 -3.93 -6.82
N LEU A 635 28.92 -4.12 -7.33
CA LEU A 635 27.70 -4.40 -6.61
C LEU A 635 27.41 -5.89 -6.72
N SER A 636 26.95 -6.51 -5.64
CA SER A 636 26.43 -7.89 -5.63
C SER A 636 25.17 -7.97 -4.78
N TRP A 637 24.29 -8.94 -5.06
CA TRP A 637 23.06 -9.22 -4.31
C TRP A 637 22.63 -10.67 -4.50
N GLN A 638 21.55 -11.09 -3.85
CA GLN A 638 20.93 -12.39 -4.06
C GLN A 638 19.45 -12.26 -4.45
N PRO A 639 18.95 -13.09 -5.39
CA PRO A 639 17.52 -13.17 -5.66
C PRO A 639 16.76 -13.84 -4.52
N VAL A 640 15.59 -13.32 -4.20
CA VAL A 640 14.69 -13.88 -3.19
C VAL A 640 13.55 -14.65 -3.85
N ASP A 641 13.41 -15.91 -3.43
CA ASP A 641 12.33 -16.78 -3.89
C ASP A 641 11.03 -16.54 -3.11
N ASP A 642 9.90 -16.46 -3.80
CA ASP A 642 8.57 -16.47 -3.17
C ASP A 642 8.08 -17.93 -3.00
N PRO A 643 8.06 -18.49 -1.78
CA PRO A 643 7.60 -19.86 -1.57
C PRO A 643 6.09 -20.04 -1.79
N LEU A 644 5.31 -18.95 -1.82
CA LEU A 644 3.86 -18.98 -1.97
C LEU A 644 3.41 -18.85 -3.43
N GLU A 645 4.30 -18.46 -4.33
CA GLU A 645 4.03 -18.19 -5.75
C GLU A 645 5.24 -18.53 -6.63
N THR A 646 5.21 -19.71 -7.24
CA THR A 646 6.34 -20.26 -7.99
C THR A 646 6.63 -19.52 -9.30
N THR A 647 5.70 -18.71 -9.83
CA THR A 647 5.95 -17.89 -11.02
C THR A 647 6.78 -16.64 -10.72
N ALA A 648 6.91 -16.23 -9.45
CA ALA A 648 7.59 -15.02 -9.01
C ALA A 648 9.13 -15.14 -8.97
N LYS A 649 9.72 -15.86 -9.93
CA LYS A 649 11.18 -15.97 -10.07
C LYS A 649 11.75 -14.74 -10.78
N ALA A 650 12.91 -14.27 -10.33
CA ALA A 650 13.65 -13.22 -11.01
C ALA A 650 14.33 -13.76 -12.27
N ASP A 651 14.12 -13.09 -13.41
CA ASP A 651 14.79 -13.39 -14.68
C ASP A 651 15.97 -12.42 -14.91
N GLN A 652 15.81 -11.16 -14.50
CA GLN A 652 16.75 -10.06 -14.69
C GLN A 652 16.67 -9.11 -13.48
N TYR A 653 17.50 -8.07 -13.47
CA TYR A 653 17.49 -7.03 -12.43
C TYR A 653 17.63 -5.64 -13.05
N ILE A 654 17.18 -4.62 -12.33
CA ILE A 654 17.41 -3.21 -12.69
C ILE A 654 18.23 -2.58 -11.58
N VAL A 655 19.35 -1.97 -11.94
CA VAL A 655 20.20 -1.21 -11.02
C VAL A 655 19.92 0.28 -11.21
N TYR A 656 19.50 0.94 -10.14
CA TYR A 656 19.28 2.39 -10.11
C TYR A 656 20.43 3.09 -9.41
N THR A 657 20.85 4.23 -9.96
CA THR A 657 21.96 5.02 -9.41
C THR A 657 21.50 6.42 -9.01
N ARG A 658 21.95 6.90 -7.85
CA ARG A 658 21.82 8.30 -7.40
C ARG A 658 23.20 8.86 -7.08
N ILE A 659 23.50 10.08 -7.53
CA ILE A 659 24.79 10.75 -7.29
C ILE A 659 24.57 12.04 -6.49
N GLY A 660 25.16 12.12 -5.31
CA GLY A 660 24.95 13.24 -4.38
C GLY A 660 23.47 13.41 -4.03
N ASP A 661 23.01 14.67 -4.00
CA ASP A 661 21.64 15.04 -3.62
C ASP A 661 20.61 14.96 -4.77
N SER A 662 20.93 14.25 -5.85
CA SER A 662 20.00 14.01 -6.98
C SER A 662 18.91 12.98 -6.64
N ASP A 663 17.99 12.69 -7.57
CA ASP A 663 17.11 11.50 -7.47
C ASP A 663 17.75 10.31 -8.20
N PHE A 664 17.19 9.12 -8.01
CA PHE A 664 17.59 7.96 -8.82
C PHE A 664 17.30 8.19 -10.31
N ASP A 665 18.19 7.65 -11.15
CA ASP A 665 18.02 7.57 -12.60
C ASP A 665 16.88 6.62 -13.03
N ASN A 666 16.75 6.39 -14.34
CA ASN A 666 15.75 5.48 -14.91
C ASN A 666 16.14 3.99 -14.84
N GLY A 667 17.30 3.66 -14.25
CA GLY A 667 17.80 2.31 -14.08
C GLY A 667 18.44 1.68 -15.32
N VAL A 668 19.28 0.67 -15.08
CA VAL A 668 19.97 -0.13 -16.10
C VAL A 668 19.64 -1.61 -15.89
N ILE A 669 19.13 -2.29 -16.94
CA ILE A 669 18.87 -3.74 -16.89
C ILE A 669 20.18 -4.52 -16.91
N VAL A 670 20.28 -5.50 -16.02
CA VAL A 670 21.39 -6.45 -15.92
C VAL A 670 20.87 -7.89 -15.82
N ASN A 671 21.66 -8.85 -16.31
CA ASN A 671 21.27 -10.26 -16.41
C ASN A 671 21.90 -11.15 -15.32
N SER A 672 22.68 -10.57 -14.42
CA SER A 672 23.41 -11.27 -13.36
C SER A 672 23.20 -10.56 -12.04
N PRO A 673 23.29 -11.27 -10.89
CA PRO A 673 23.15 -10.68 -9.57
C PRO A 673 24.39 -9.87 -9.11
N THR A 674 25.09 -9.29 -10.09
CA THR A 674 26.27 -8.45 -9.89
C THR A 674 26.31 -7.38 -10.97
N TYR A 675 26.83 -6.20 -10.64
CA TYR A 675 27.00 -5.09 -11.57
C TYR A 675 28.31 -4.35 -11.28
N GLN A 676 29.02 -3.91 -12.31
CA GLN A 676 30.25 -3.13 -12.18
C GLN A 676 30.05 -1.78 -12.84
N THR A 677 30.52 -0.72 -12.18
CA THR A 677 30.46 0.63 -12.70
C THR A 677 31.59 1.49 -12.12
N VAL A 678 31.72 2.72 -12.59
CA VAL A 678 32.70 3.71 -12.10
C VAL A 678 31.95 4.85 -11.44
N ILE A 679 32.40 5.24 -10.25
CA ILE A 679 31.80 6.37 -9.50
C ILE A 679 32.70 7.63 -9.55
N PRO A 680 32.11 8.83 -9.46
CA PRO A 680 32.89 10.05 -9.19
C PRO A 680 33.50 10.03 -7.77
N SER A 681 34.66 10.69 -7.62
CA SER A 681 35.27 10.94 -6.30
C SER A 681 34.68 12.20 -5.65
N GLY A 682 34.68 12.25 -4.32
CA GLY A 682 34.27 13.39 -3.51
C GLY A 682 32.76 13.52 -3.29
N VAL A 683 31.97 12.55 -3.76
CA VAL A 683 30.51 12.56 -3.64
C VAL A 683 30.01 11.16 -3.28
N VAL A 684 28.92 11.09 -2.52
CA VAL A 684 28.22 9.85 -2.20
C VAL A 684 27.50 9.36 -3.46
N CYS A 685 27.68 8.09 -3.82
CA CYS A 685 26.88 7.41 -4.83
C CYS A 685 26.05 6.33 -4.16
N SER A 686 24.74 6.33 -4.40
CA SER A 686 23.79 5.38 -3.82
C SER A 686 23.18 4.49 -4.88
N PHE A 687 22.89 3.26 -4.51
CA PHE A 687 22.36 2.23 -5.39
C PHE A 687 21.21 1.48 -4.72
N LYS A 688 20.19 1.15 -5.52
CA LYS A 688 19.16 0.17 -5.17
C LYS A 688 18.94 -0.75 -6.36
N VAL A 689 18.48 -1.96 -6.08
CA VAL A 689 18.25 -2.98 -7.09
C VAL A 689 16.82 -3.49 -6.99
N THR A 690 16.18 -3.70 -8.14
CA THR A 690 14.91 -4.42 -8.25
C THR A 690 15.10 -5.69 -9.07
N ALA A 691 14.33 -6.72 -8.76
CA ALA A 691 14.23 -7.92 -9.57
C ALA A 691 13.13 -7.76 -10.62
N LEU A 692 13.34 -8.34 -11.79
CA LEU A 692 12.49 -8.21 -12.97
C LEU A 692 12.16 -9.58 -13.54
N ASN A 693 10.90 -9.77 -13.93
CA ASN A 693 10.46 -10.91 -14.75
C ASN A 693 9.34 -10.50 -15.71
N LYS A 694 8.76 -11.47 -16.43
CA LYS A 694 7.64 -11.24 -17.36
C LYS A 694 6.38 -10.63 -16.72
N GLY A 695 6.21 -10.77 -15.41
CA GLY A 695 5.12 -10.21 -14.61
C GLY A 695 5.31 -8.74 -14.24
N GLY A 696 6.55 -8.28 -14.17
CA GLY A 696 6.92 -6.90 -13.86
C GLY A 696 8.12 -6.79 -12.92
N GLU A 697 8.24 -5.63 -12.29
CA GLU A 697 9.33 -5.26 -11.39
C GLU A 697 8.95 -5.42 -9.90
N SER A 698 9.89 -5.90 -9.08
CA SER A 698 9.72 -6.02 -7.63
C SER A 698 9.71 -4.67 -6.90
N PHE A 699 9.42 -4.69 -5.61
CA PHE A 699 9.83 -3.58 -4.73
C PHE A 699 11.37 -3.49 -4.69
N PRO A 700 11.94 -2.30 -4.41
CA PRO A 700 13.39 -2.13 -4.35
C PRO A 700 13.98 -2.83 -3.12
N SER A 701 15.25 -3.21 -3.24
CA SER A 701 16.13 -3.48 -2.10
C SER A 701 16.23 -2.26 -1.17
N GLU A 702 16.92 -2.42 -0.05
CA GLU A 702 17.50 -1.28 0.67
C GLU A 702 18.43 -0.45 -0.25
N THR A 703 18.77 0.75 0.20
CA THR A 703 19.71 1.61 -0.52
C THR A 703 21.08 1.57 0.13
N LEU A 704 22.06 1.08 -0.61
CA LEU A 704 23.46 1.09 -0.20
C LEU A 704 24.21 2.25 -0.85
N SER A 705 25.24 2.74 -0.17
CA SER A 705 26.03 3.88 -0.61
C SER A 705 27.53 3.63 -0.53
N ILE A 706 28.27 4.28 -1.42
CA ILE A 706 29.73 4.18 -1.53
C ILE A 706 30.29 5.54 -1.91
N GLY A 707 31.47 5.86 -1.41
CA GLY A 707 32.11 7.14 -1.67
C GLY A 707 33.63 7.03 -1.63
N LYS A 708 34.28 7.59 -2.65
CA LYS A 708 35.73 7.68 -2.74
C LYS A 708 36.19 9.10 -2.41
N THR A 709 36.98 9.29 -1.36
CA THR A 709 37.60 10.60 -1.09
C THR A 709 38.72 10.90 -2.10
N PHE A 710 39.07 12.17 -2.26
CA PHE A 710 40.26 12.58 -3.04
C PHE A 710 41.57 12.29 -2.31
N ASN A 711 41.56 12.33 -0.97
CA ASN A 711 42.72 12.11 -0.11
C ASN A 711 42.44 10.93 0.80
N ASP A 712 42.95 9.74 0.45
CA ASP A 712 42.56 8.50 1.11
C ASP A 712 43.30 8.28 2.44
N LYS A 713 42.59 8.48 3.56
CA LYS A 713 43.05 8.08 4.90
C LYS A 713 42.77 6.60 5.23
N GLY A 714 42.04 5.91 4.35
CA GLY A 714 41.53 4.56 4.56
C GLY A 714 40.06 4.45 4.17
N THR A 715 39.55 3.22 4.13
CA THR A 715 38.16 2.92 3.82
C THR A 715 37.42 2.41 5.06
N VAL A 716 36.26 3.00 5.35
CA VAL A 716 35.32 2.56 6.39
C VAL A 716 34.28 1.62 5.76
N LEU A 717 33.98 0.50 6.41
CA LEU A 717 32.83 -0.32 6.06
C LEU A 717 31.62 0.12 6.87
N ILE A 718 30.54 0.49 6.19
CA ILE A 718 29.23 0.75 6.80
C ILE A 718 28.36 -0.49 6.64
N ILE A 719 27.84 -1.02 7.74
CA ILE A 719 26.88 -2.12 7.74
C ILE A 719 25.52 -1.52 8.07
N ASN A 720 24.57 -1.66 7.15
CA ASN A 720 23.19 -1.27 7.43
C ASN A 720 22.48 -2.43 8.13
N GLY A 721 22.35 -2.37 9.46
CA GLY A 721 21.61 -3.35 10.25
C GLY A 721 20.24 -2.85 10.71
N PHE A 722 19.73 -1.75 10.15
CA PHE A 722 18.41 -1.20 10.47
C PHE A 722 17.41 -1.46 9.34
N ASP A 723 16.87 -2.67 9.35
CA ASP A 723 15.84 -3.15 8.42
C ASP A 723 14.46 -3.30 9.10
N ARG A 724 14.38 -3.15 10.43
CA ARG A 724 13.13 -3.26 11.19
C ARG A 724 12.03 -2.36 10.64
N VAL A 725 10.89 -3.01 10.40
CA VAL A 725 9.56 -2.42 10.27
C VAL A 725 8.59 -3.21 11.14
N CYS A 726 7.74 -2.53 11.91
CA CYS A 726 6.83 -3.22 12.83
C CYS A 726 5.66 -2.35 13.28
N ALA A 727 4.63 -3.01 13.81
CA ALA A 727 3.54 -2.34 14.53
C ALA A 727 4.02 -1.65 15.83
N PRO A 728 3.21 -0.73 16.39
CA PRO A 728 3.43 -0.17 17.72
C PRO A 728 3.45 -1.25 18.81
N ALA A 729 4.06 -0.94 19.95
CA ALA A 729 4.01 -1.80 21.11
C ALA A 729 2.58 -2.02 21.59
N ASP A 730 2.20 -3.28 21.82
CA ASP A 730 0.93 -3.65 22.44
C ASP A 730 1.11 -4.35 23.79
N PHE A 731 0.04 -4.40 24.60
CA PHE A 731 -0.04 -5.16 25.84
C PHE A 731 -1.44 -5.71 26.11
N THR A 732 -1.49 -6.69 27.01
CA THR A 732 -2.70 -7.22 27.65
C THR A 732 -2.40 -7.42 29.14
N ALA A 733 -3.23 -6.89 30.03
CA ALA A 733 -3.08 -7.07 31.47
C ALA A 733 -3.72 -8.38 31.95
N ASP A 734 -3.38 -8.79 33.18
CA ASP A 734 -3.95 -9.97 33.83
C ASP A 734 -5.49 -9.91 33.88
N ALA A 735 -6.11 -11.08 33.71
CA ALA A 735 -7.57 -11.25 33.56
C ALA A 735 -8.20 -10.52 32.35
N ASP A 736 -7.39 -10.06 31.38
CA ASP A 736 -7.82 -9.43 30.12
C ASP A 736 -8.71 -8.18 30.33
N THR A 737 -8.49 -7.47 31.44
CA THR A 737 -9.27 -6.28 31.82
C THR A 737 -8.81 -5.01 31.09
N LEU A 738 -7.51 -4.90 30.85
CA LEU A 738 -6.86 -3.83 30.09
C LEU A 738 -6.11 -4.42 28.91
N ALA A 739 -6.15 -3.73 27.78
CA ALA A 739 -5.34 -4.05 26.61
C ALA A 739 -5.15 -2.79 25.75
N GLY A 740 -4.27 -2.83 24.76
CA GLY A 740 -4.14 -1.75 23.79
C GLY A 740 -2.73 -1.54 23.29
N PHE A 741 -2.52 -0.41 22.62
CA PHE A 741 -1.24 0.01 22.08
C PHE A 741 -0.62 1.09 22.96
N LEU A 742 0.67 0.93 23.26
CA LEU A 742 1.52 1.82 24.06
C LEU A 742 2.61 2.38 23.16
N ASP A 743 2.24 3.32 22.29
CA ASP A 743 3.17 3.96 21.37
C ASP A 743 4.29 4.75 22.07
N GLU A 744 4.04 5.32 23.26
CA GLU A 744 5.11 5.94 24.07
C GLU A 744 6.27 4.98 24.40
N LEU A 745 6.02 3.67 24.43
CA LEU A 745 7.06 2.67 24.64
C LEU A 745 7.82 2.40 23.34
N ASP A 746 7.06 2.18 22.27
CA ASP A 746 7.54 2.02 20.90
C ASP A 746 6.38 2.32 19.93
N HIS A 747 6.51 3.41 19.16
CA HIS A 747 5.60 3.81 18.08
C HIS A 747 5.59 2.78 16.94
N GLY A 748 6.46 1.79 16.98
CA GLY A 748 6.75 0.92 15.85
C GLY A 748 7.68 1.60 14.87
N VAL A 749 7.81 0.99 13.70
CA VAL A 749 8.65 1.52 12.62
C VAL A 749 7.90 1.38 11.29
N PRO A 750 7.36 2.48 10.73
CA PRO A 750 6.67 2.45 9.46
C PRO A 750 7.62 2.09 8.30
N TYR A 751 7.08 1.50 7.23
CA TYR A 751 7.80 1.37 5.95
C TYR A 751 7.81 2.73 5.25
N LYS A 752 8.97 3.39 5.20
CA LYS A 752 9.22 4.74 4.64
C LYS A 752 8.47 5.88 5.33
N THR A 753 7.14 5.81 5.39
CA THR A 753 6.27 6.82 6.00
C THR A 753 4.98 6.18 6.50
N ASP A 754 4.37 6.75 7.54
CA ASP A 754 3.00 6.46 7.95
C ASP A 754 2.08 7.65 7.68
N ILE A 755 0.88 7.34 7.20
CA ILE A 755 -0.20 8.29 6.90
C ILE A 755 -1.50 7.90 7.65
N SER A 756 -1.42 6.93 8.56
CA SER A 756 -2.57 6.34 9.25
C SER A 756 -2.64 6.58 10.76
N TYR A 757 -1.54 6.98 11.39
CA TYR A 757 -1.52 7.27 12.81
C TYR A 757 -2.22 8.60 13.13
N ILE A 758 -3.18 8.56 14.05
CA ILE A 758 -3.97 9.74 14.44
C ILE A 758 -3.58 10.31 15.80
N GLY A 759 -2.90 9.55 16.65
CA GLY A 759 -2.57 9.94 18.02
C GLY A 759 -2.65 8.77 19.01
N PRO A 760 -2.17 8.98 20.25
CA PRO A 760 -2.08 7.92 21.25
C PRO A 760 -3.45 7.45 21.73
N MET A 761 -3.50 6.19 22.15
CA MET A 761 -4.69 5.57 22.73
C MET A 761 -4.91 6.09 24.17
N LYS A 762 -6.17 6.30 24.56
CA LYS A 762 -6.53 6.84 25.90
C LYS A 762 -7.51 5.96 26.69
N GLU A 763 -8.23 5.03 26.06
CA GLU A 763 -9.16 4.12 26.75
C GLU A 763 -8.74 2.65 26.61
N PHE A 764 -8.07 2.13 27.63
CA PHE A 764 -7.51 0.76 27.65
C PHE A 764 -8.44 -0.30 28.25
N ARG A 765 -9.58 0.08 28.84
CA ARG A 765 -10.49 -0.87 29.51
C ARG A 765 -11.39 -1.56 28.48
N ARG A 766 -11.24 -2.88 28.32
CA ARG A 766 -12.03 -3.68 27.37
C ARG A 766 -13.55 -3.64 27.62
N GLN A 767 -13.95 -3.42 28.87
CA GLN A 767 -15.36 -3.44 29.28
C GLN A 767 -16.14 -2.17 28.89
N ILE A 768 -15.47 -1.09 28.47
CA ILE A 768 -16.16 0.15 28.10
C ILE A 768 -16.78 -0.05 26.71
N PRO A 769 -18.11 -0.02 26.58
CA PRO A 769 -18.77 -0.26 25.32
C PRO A 769 -18.57 0.93 24.37
N TRP A 770 -18.69 0.65 23.08
CA TRP A 770 -18.87 1.70 22.08
C TRP A 770 -20.23 2.38 22.28
N MET A 771 -20.25 3.71 22.31
CA MET A 771 -21.49 4.51 22.41
C MET A 771 -21.81 5.17 21.07
N ASP A 772 -20.86 5.94 20.54
CA ASP A 772 -20.88 6.57 19.22
C ASP A 772 -19.43 6.81 18.74
N ASP A 773 -19.25 7.45 17.58
CA ASP A 773 -17.94 7.70 17.01
C ASP A 773 -17.11 8.78 17.74
N ASP A 774 -17.74 9.61 18.58
CA ASP A 774 -17.07 10.58 19.45
C ASP A 774 -16.67 9.96 20.81
N ALA A 775 -17.33 8.86 21.21
CA ALA A 775 -17.09 8.12 22.43
C ALA A 775 -17.07 6.59 22.17
N SER A 776 -15.98 6.14 21.54
CA SER A 776 -15.90 4.81 20.92
C SER A 776 -15.57 3.64 21.87
N GLY A 777 -15.36 3.93 23.16
CA GLY A 777 -15.06 2.92 24.17
C GLY A 777 -13.65 2.35 24.08
N PHE A 778 -13.50 1.04 24.31
CA PHE A 778 -12.19 0.37 24.24
C PHE A 778 -11.45 0.68 22.93
N GLY A 779 -10.23 1.21 23.02
CA GLY A 779 -9.45 1.61 21.85
C GLY A 779 -9.52 3.10 21.52
N ASP A 780 -10.41 3.87 22.14
CA ASP A 780 -10.55 5.32 21.87
C ASP A 780 -9.19 6.02 21.98
N SER A 781 -8.92 6.88 20.99
CA SER A 781 -7.60 7.49 20.72
C SER A 781 -7.73 8.98 20.48
N TYR A 782 -6.64 9.72 20.69
CA TYR A 782 -6.57 11.13 20.33
C TYR A 782 -6.40 11.32 18.82
N GLY A 783 -6.87 12.46 18.30
CA GLY A 783 -6.71 12.90 16.91
C GLY A 783 -5.66 14.00 16.74
N THR A 784 -4.52 13.91 17.43
CA THR A 784 -3.49 14.97 17.45
C THR A 784 -2.56 14.97 16.23
N HIS A 785 -2.56 13.90 15.43
CA HIS A 785 -1.62 13.68 14.32
C HIS A 785 -2.30 13.34 12.98
N GLU A 786 -3.62 13.51 12.88
CA GLU A 786 -4.44 13.09 11.71
C GLU A 786 -4.00 13.68 10.36
N THR A 787 -3.26 14.79 10.40
CA THR A 787 -2.79 15.52 9.21
C THR A 787 -1.29 15.39 8.98
N MET A 788 -0.57 14.64 9.83
CA MET A 788 0.87 14.51 9.77
C MET A 788 1.28 13.29 8.95
N VAL A 789 2.16 13.49 7.97
CA VAL A 789 2.91 12.40 7.36
C VAL A 789 4.11 12.11 8.26
N ILE A 790 4.15 10.93 8.87
CA ILE A 790 5.18 10.55 9.84
C ILE A 790 6.28 9.79 9.11
N ALA A 791 7.53 10.17 9.32
CA ALA A 791 8.67 9.47 8.75
C ALA A 791 8.89 8.09 9.41
N GLY A 792 9.22 7.10 8.57
CA GLY A 792 9.55 5.74 8.98
C GLY A 792 10.94 5.33 8.50
N ASN A 793 11.14 4.01 8.32
CA ASN A 793 12.42 3.49 7.85
C ASN A 793 12.61 3.76 6.35
N THR A 794 13.58 4.60 5.99
CA THR A 794 13.90 4.93 4.59
C THR A 794 14.85 3.94 3.93
N PHE A 795 15.56 3.13 4.72
CA PHE A 795 16.59 2.18 4.28
C PHE A 795 17.77 2.83 3.53
N ASP A 796 18.02 4.13 3.75
CA ASP A 796 19.00 4.94 3.01
C ASP A 796 20.01 5.65 3.94
N TYR A 797 20.19 5.10 5.14
CA TYR A 797 21.09 5.65 6.15
C TYR A 797 22.58 5.51 5.83
N PRO A 798 23.06 4.53 5.02
CA PRO A 798 24.45 4.52 4.58
C PRO A 798 24.89 5.80 3.88
N ALA A 799 23.97 6.50 3.18
CA ALA A 799 24.28 7.79 2.58
C ALA A 799 24.56 8.88 3.64
N ILE A 800 23.78 8.89 4.73
CA ILE A 800 23.89 9.87 5.82
C ILE A 800 25.21 9.69 6.59
N HIS A 801 25.56 8.45 6.93
CA HIS A 801 26.84 8.14 7.57
C HIS A 801 28.01 8.40 6.63
N GLY A 802 27.87 7.93 5.38
CA GLY A 802 28.88 8.06 4.33
C GLY A 802 29.24 9.50 3.98
N GLU A 803 28.26 10.42 3.99
CA GLU A 803 28.51 11.84 3.81
C GLU A 803 29.46 12.38 4.89
N ALA A 804 29.17 12.10 6.17
CA ALA A 804 30.00 12.54 7.29
C ALA A 804 31.40 11.90 7.27
N ILE A 805 31.51 10.64 6.83
CA ILE A 805 32.79 9.93 6.67
C ILE A 805 33.64 10.55 5.54
N LEU A 806 33.04 10.85 4.37
CA LEU A 806 33.72 11.53 3.28
C LEU A 806 34.28 12.89 3.72
N LYS A 807 33.49 13.66 4.46
CA LYS A 807 33.89 14.97 5.00
C LYS A 807 35.05 14.87 6.00
N ALA A 808 35.16 13.76 6.73
CA ALA A 808 36.31 13.47 7.60
C ALA A 808 37.59 13.07 6.83
N GLY A 809 37.49 12.84 5.52
CA GLY A 809 38.62 12.50 4.64
C GLY A 809 38.83 11.00 4.46
N TYR A 810 37.79 10.19 4.66
CA TYR A 810 37.83 8.73 4.50
C TYR A 810 37.00 8.30 3.30
N SER A 811 37.45 7.26 2.58
CA SER A 811 36.55 6.54 1.68
C SER A 811 35.60 5.68 2.51
N PHE A 812 34.47 5.29 1.94
CA PHE A 812 33.58 4.30 2.56
C PHE A 812 32.90 3.43 1.53
N THR A 813 32.49 2.25 1.97
CA THR A 813 31.59 1.35 1.24
C THR A 813 30.52 0.83 2.19
N SER A 814 29.41 0.30 1.67
CA SER A 814 28.37 -0.26 2.52
C SER A 814 27.87 -1.64 2.07
N CYS A 815 27.31 -2.39 3.01
CA CYS A 815 26.61 -3.64 2.79
C CYS A 815 25.41 -3.81 3.72
N SER A 816 24.49 -4.69 3.33
CA SER A 816 23.48 -5.27 4.22
C SER A 816 24.16 -6.05 5.35
N ASP A 817 23.49 -6.24 6.48
CA ASP A 817 24.03 -7.06 7.57
C ASP A 817 24.07 -8.55 7.22
N GLU A 818 23.17 -9.06 6.37
CA GLU A 818 23.21 -10.45 5.88
C GLU A 818 24.38 -10.70 4.91
N SER A 819 24.98 -9.64 4.37
CA SER A 819 26.14 -9.73 3.48
C SER A 819 27.45 -9.97 4.23
N ILE A 820 27.46 -10.06 5.56
CA ILE A 820 28.69 -10.31 6.33
C ILE A 820 29.06 -11.81 6.28
N VAL A 821 30.35 -12.09 6.07
CA VAL A 821 30.86 -13.48 6.07
C VAL A 821 30.68 -14.12 7.45
N HIS A 822 30.09 -15.31 7.46
CA HIS A 822 30.00 -16.19 8.62
C HIS A 822 30.97 -17.37 8.49
N PRO A 823 31.40 -18.00 9.61
CA PRO A 823 32.28 -19.18 9.58
C PRO A 823 31.75 -20.30 8.68
N ASP A 824 30.43 -20.48 8.66
CA ASP A 824 29.74 -21.54 7.93
C ASP A 824 29.33 -21.13 6.50
N SER A 825 29.66 -19.91 6.06
CA SER A 825 29.34 -19.43 4.71
C SER A 825 29.91 -20.36 3.64
N SER A 826 29.07 -20.77 2.70
CA SER A 826 29.47 -21.63 1.58
C SER A 826 30.50 -20.94 0.67
N PRO A 827 31.32 -21.68 -0.09
CA PRO A 827 32.27 -21.06 -1.03
C PRO A 827 31.61 -20.08 -2.00
N LYS A 828 30.36 -20.34 -2.39
CA LYS A 828 29.57 -19.48 -3.28
C LYS A 828 29.09 -18.20 -2.58
N GLU A 829 28.64 -18.29 -1.33
CA GLU A 829 28.26 -17.11 -0.52
C GLU A 829 29.45 -16.17 -0.29
N ARG A 830 30.64 -16.74 -0.04
CA ARG A 830 31.87 -15.96 0.18
C ARG A 830 32.30 -15.11 -1.02
N GLU A 831 31.83 -15.39 -2.23
CA GLU A 831 32.14 -14.58 -3.42
C GLU A 831 31.43 -13.21 -3.40
N THR A 832 30.26 -13.14 -2.75
CA THR A 832 29.38 -11.96 -2.69
C THR A 832 29.34 -11.28 -1.31
N GLN A 833 29.70 -12.01 -0.25
CA GLN A 833 29.77 -11.50 1.12
C GLN A 833 31.03 -10.65 1.38
N ILE A 834 30.99 -9.88 2.47
CA ILE A 834 32.01 -8.94 2.92
C ILE A 834 32.68 -9.46 4.20
N CYS A 835 34.01 -9.43 4.21
CA CYS A 835 34.81 -9.73 5.39
C CYS A 835 35.15 -8.42 6.12
N MET A 836 34.71 -8.27 7.37
CA MET A 836 35.02 -7.06 8.16
C MET A 836 36.52 -6.84 8.34
N ASN A 837 37.33 -7.90 8.40
CA ASN A 837 38.79 -7.79 8.57
C ASN A 837 39.51 -7.15 7.37
N ASP A 838 38.84 -6.97 6.23
CA ASP A 838 39.38 -6.21 5.10
C ASP A 838 39.38 -4.68 5.37
N TYR A 839 38.74 -4.25 6.46
CA TYR A 839 38.55 -2.85 6.81
C TYR A 839 39.08 -2.55 8.21
N LYS A 840 39.82 -1.45 8.36
CA LYS A 840 40.35 -1.02 9.67
C LYS A 840 39.25 -0.49 10.60
N TYR A 841 38.18 0.05 10.02
CA TYR A 841 37.07 0.69 10.71
C TYR A 841 35.74 0.14 10.18
N VAL A 842 34.86 -0.26 11.09
CA VAL A 842 33.48 -0.69 10.80
C VAL A 842 32.51 0.21 11.55
N ASP A 843 31.46 0.64 10.86
CA ASP A 843 30.33 1.43 11.34
C ASP A 843 29.04 0.62 11.16
N LEU A 844 28.39 0.22 12.26
CA LEU A 844 27.12 -0.51 12.24
C LEU A 844 25.96 0.42 12.59
N ILE A 845 25.04 0.56 11.64
CA ILE A 845 23.79 1.32 11.80
C ILE A 845 22.74 0.39 12.41
N LEU A 846 22.24 0.72 13.60
CA LEU A 846 21.14 -0.03 14.21
C LEU A 846 19.84 0.77 14.28
N GLY A 847 19.83 2.10 14.18
CA GLY A 847 18.58 2.87 14.25
C GLY A 847 17.64 2.44 15.38
N LYS A 848 16.42 1.99 15.03
CA LYS A 848 15.44 1.38 15.96
C LYS A 848 15.42 -0.16 15.95
N GLN A 849 16.44 -0.83 15.42
CA GLN A 849 16.55 -2.28 15.42
C GLN A 849 16.33 -2.83 16.83
N CYS A 850 15.42 -3.80 16.96
CA CYS A 850 15.01 -4.39 18.24
C CYS A 850 14.09 -5.58 17.97
N GLN A 851 14.24 -6.67 18.74
CA GLN A 851 13.47 -7.87 18.51
C GLN A 851 11.97 -7.60 18.63
N THR A 852 11.20 -7.97 17.61
CA THR A 852 9.76 -7.68 17.52
C THR A 852 8.94 -8.90 17.10
N LYS A 853 7.74 -9.01 17.66
CA LYS A 853 6.76 -10.05 17.30
C LYS A 853 5.92 -9.65 16.08
N MET A 854 5.24 -10.63 15.49
CA MET A 854 4.12 -10.41 14.58
C MET A 854 2.79 -10.66 15.30
N GLY A 855 1.83 -9.75 15.15
CA GLY A 855 0.48 -9.88 15.69
C GLY A 855 0.43 -10.15 17.19
N ARG A 856 -0.25 -11.22 17.58
CA ARG A 856 -0.48 -11.56 18.99
C ARG A 856 0.79 -12.06 19.70
N GLY A 857 1.81 -12.46 18.96
CA GLY A 857 3.03 -13.11 19.48
C GLY A 857 2.85 -14.61 19.71
N GLY A 858 3.96 -15.34 19.79
CA GLY A 858 3.99 -16.78 20.05
C GLY A 858 3.62 -17.69 18.86
N ILE A 859 3.15 -17.13 17.74
CA ILE A 859 2.83 -17.89 16.52
C ILE A 859 4.03 -17.98 15.58
N ARG A 860 4.80 -16.90 15.47
CA ARG A 860 6.03 -16.80 14.67
C ARG A 860 7.22 -16.40 15.55
N PRO A 861 8.45 -16.80 15.19
CA PRO A 861 9.66 -16.32 15.85
C PRO A 861 9.73 -14.79 15.86
N LEU A 862 10.47 -14.24 16.83
CA LEU A 862 10.81 -12.82 16.84
C LEU A 862 11.83 -12.54 15.73
N GLU A 863 11.70 -11.38 15.09
CA GLU A 863 12.59 -10.88 14.04
C GLU A 863 13.32 -9.60 14.52
N PHE A 864 14.32 -9.14 13.77
CA PHE A 864 15.03 -7.87 13.98
C PHE A 864 15.90 -7.78 15.25
N LYS A 865 16.59 -8.86 15.60
CA LYS A 865 17.55 -8.83 16.72
C LYS A 865 18.70 -7.88 16.43
N THR A 866 19.01 -6.96 17.35
CA THR A 866 20.12 -5.99 17.22
C THR A 866 21.46 -6.67 16.96
N PHE A 867 21.76 -7.73 17.71
CA PHE A 867 22.96 -8.53 17.57
C PHE A 867 22.59 -10.02 17.54
N SER A 868 22.33 -10.55 16.34
CA SER A 868 22.18 -11.99 16.11
C SER A 868 23.43 -12.75 16.57
N LYS A 869 23.33 -14.07 16.80
CA LYS A 869 24.47 -14.86 17.27
C LYS A 869 25.61 -14.83 16.25
N GLU A 870 25.24 -14.89 14.98
CA GLU A 870 26.12 -14.82 13.82
C GLU A 870 26.84 -13.47 13.77
N MET A 871 26.12 -12.37 13.99
CA MET A 871 26.70 -11.02 14.05
C MET A 871 27.61 -10.83 15.27
N GLN A 872 27.22 -11.33 16.45
CA GLN A 872 28.08 -11.29 17.66
C GLN A 872 29.41 -12.02 17.41
N ASN A 873 29.38 -13.19 16.79
CA ASN A 873 30.58 -13.95 16.44
C ASN A 873 31.46 -13.17 15.46
N ALA A 874 30.85 -12.57 14.43
CA ALA A 874 31.56 -11.79 13.42
C ALA A 874 32.26 -10.55 14.04
N ILE A 875 31.54 -9.78 14.86
CA ILE A 875 32.08 -8.60 15.58
C ILE A 875 33.18 -9.01 16.55
N THR A 876 33.00 -10.12 17.28
CA THR A 876 33.99 -10.65 18.22
C THR A 876 35.30 -10.96 17.49
N ASN A 877 35.23 -11.70 16.38
CA ASN A 877 36.41 -12.06 15.58
C ASN A 877 37.11 -10.82 15.02
N TYR A 878 36.33 -9.84 14.53
CA TYR A 878 36.84 -8.58 14.00
C TYR A 878 37.61 -7.77 15.06
N CYS A 879 37.01 -7.58 16.24
CA CYS A 879 37.63 -6.84 17.34
C CYS A 879 38.88 -7.55 17.86
N GLN A 880 38.83 -8.89 18.00
CA GLN A 880 39.99 -9.67 18.43
C GLN A 880 41.16 -9.61 17.44
N ALA A 881 40.89 -9.41 16.15
CA ALA A 881 41.90 -9.16 15.12
C ALA A 881 42.46 -7.72 15.14
N GLY A 882 41.99 -6.85 16.04
CA GLY A 882 42.44 -5.46 16.17
C GLY A 882 41.60 -4.43 15.39
N GLY A 883 40.48 -4.83 14.82
CA GLY A 883 39.55 -3.94 14.13
C GLY A 883 38.82 -2.98 15.07
N ASN A 884 38.56 -1.74 14.65
CA ASN A 884 37.83 -0.76 15.48
C ASN A 884 36.39 -0.61 15.02
N PHE A 885 35.48 -0.56 16.00
CA PHE A 885 34.05 -0.75 15.76
C PHE A 885 33.22 0.39 16.33
N PHE A 886 32.45 1.05 15.47
CA PHE A 886 31.45 2.05 15.84
C PHE A 886 30.04 1.46 15.65
N VAL A 887 29.15 1.72 16.61
CA VAL A 887 27.73 1.35 16.51
C VAL A 887 26.85 2.36 17.23
N SER A 888 25.69 2.65 16.65
CA SER A 888 24.69 3.55 17.24
C SER A 888 23.27 3.04 17.02
N GLY A 889 22.43 3.09 18.06
CA GLY A 889 21.02 2.70 17.98
C GLY A 889 20.25 2.97 19.27
N ALA A 890 18.93 3.09 19.16
CA ALA A 890 18.04 3.41 20.27
C ALA A 890 17.90 2.25 21.28
N TYR A 891 18.00 0.99 20.81
CA TYR A 891 17.85 -0.22 21.61
C TYR A 891 19.13 -1.08 21.64
N VAL A 892 20.29 -0.45 21.43
CA VAL A 892 21.61 -1.13 21.35
C VAL A 892 21.93 -1.96 22.61
N ALA A 893 21.29 -1.67 23.75
CA ALA A 893 21.50 -2.35 25.01
C ALA A 893 20.21 -3.02 25.52
N SER A 894 19.08 -2.33 25.54
CA SER A 894 17.84 -2.88 26.11
C SER A 894 17.37 -4.14 25.37
N ASP A 895 17.64 -4.30 24.07
CA ASP A 895 17.30 -5.53 23.35
C ASP A 895 18.02 -6.77 23.93
N LEU A 896 19.23 -6.60 24.48
CA LEU A 896 20.04 -7.67 25.07
C LEU A 896 19.74 -7.91 26.57
N TRP A 897 19.27 -6.88 27.29
CA TRP A 897 19.08 -6.91 28.75
C TRP A 897 17.63 -6.90 29.23
N ASP A 898 16.74 -6.19 28.53
CA ASP A 898 15.40 -5.84 29.01
C ASP A 898 14.38 -5.77 27.85
N ASN A 899 14.43 -6.74 26.95
CA ASN A 899 13.43 -6.85 25.89
C ASN A 899 12.10 -7.37 26.47
N ARG A 900 11.01 -6.66 26.23
CA ARG A 900 9.65 -6.99 26.72
C ARG A 900 9.08 -8.32 26.20
N LEU A 901 9.62 -8.85 25.11
CA LEU A 901 9.11 -10.04 24.41
C LEU A 901 9.93 -11.31 24.71
N VAL A 902 11.15 -11.17 25.21
CA VAL A 902 12.12 -12.26 25.36
C VAL A 902 13.01 -12.03 26.58
N LYS A 903 13.25 -13.09 27.35
CA LYS A 903 14.15 -13.03 28.50
C LYS A 903 15.58 -12.77 28.06
N ALA A 904 16.28 -11.94 28.82
CA ALA A 904 17.69 -11.64 28.60
C ALA A 904 18.57 -12.90 28.62
N ASN A 905 19.50 -12.99 27.67
CA ASN A 905 20.45 -14.08 27.54
C ASN A 905 21.81 -13.65 28.13
N GLU A 906 22.40 -14.46 29.01
CA GLU A 906 23.70 -14.15 29.61
C GLU A 906 24.84 -14.09 28.58
N GLU A 907 24.75 -14.84 27.47
CA GLU A 907 25.73 -14.74 26.40
C GLU A 907 25.70 -13.38 25.70
N ASP A 908 24.50 -12.81 25.50
CA ASP A 908 24.33 -11.49 24.88
C ASP A 908 24.92 -10.39 25.77
N LYS A 909 24.66 -10.47 27.08
CA LYS A 909 25.25 -9.55 28.07
C LYS A 909 26.76 -9.65 28.10
N LYS A 910 27.29 -10.89 28.06
CA LYS A 910 28.72 -11.16 28.03
C LYS A 910 29.36 -10.60 26.78
N PHE A 911 28.74 -10.77 25.61
CA PHE A 911 29.20 -10.17 24.36
C PHE A 911 29.32 -8.64 24.49
N ALA A 912 28.27 -7.97 24.93
CA ALA A 912 28.31 -6.51 25.06
C ALA A 912 29.35 -6.02 26.09
N MET A 913 29.51 -6.71 27.22
CA MET A 913 30.49 -6.33 28.25
C MET A 913 31.94 -6.68 27.88
N GLU A 914 32.18 -7.83 27.26
CA GLU A 914 33.53 -8.34 26.98
C GLU A 914 34.04 -7.96 25.59
N VAL A 915 33.17 -7.67 24.63
CA VAL A 915 33.53 -7.26 23.26
C VAL A 915 33.28 -5.77 23.06
N LEU A 916 32.04 -5.32 23.23
CA LEU A 916 31.71 -3.90 22.98
C LEU A 916 32.06 -2.96 24.15
N LYS A 917 32.39 -3.52 25.32
CA LYS A 917 32.89 -2.86 26.53
C LYS A 917 31.91 -1.89 27.21
N TYR A 918 30.61 -2.13 27.06
CA TYR A 918 29.57 -1.42 27.81
C TYR A 918 28.66 -2.41 28.55
N LYS A 919 27.91 -1.89 29.52
CA LYS A 919 26.80 -2.59 30.17
C LYS A 919 25.57 -1.69 30.15
N TRP A 920 24.39 -2.30 30.08
CA TRP A 920 23.13 -1.57 30.12
C TRP A 920 22.94 -0.87 31.48
N ARG A 921 22.38 0.34 31.46
CA ARG A 921 21.96 1.06 32.67
C ARG A 921 20.45 1.12 32.80
N VAL A 922 19.79 1.66 31.77
CA VAL A 922 18.33 1.79 31.70
C VAL A 922 17.93 2.10 30.26
N GLY A 923 16.77 1.60 29.82
CA GLY A 923 16.13 2.02 28.56
C GLY A 923 15.29 3.28 28.78
N GLN A 924 14.70 3.84 27.72
CA GLN A 924 13.90 5.08 27.80
C GLN A 924 14.66 6.22 28.52
N ALA A 925 15.95 6.32 28.23
CA ALA A 925 16.89 7.10 29.01
C ALA A 925 16.69 8.61 28.85
N ALA A 926 16.06 9.07 27.77
CA ALA A 926 15.80 10.49 27.58
C ALA A 926 14.56 10.79 26.74
N ARG A 927 13.96 11.98 26.93
CA ARG A 927 12.77 12.46 26.21
C ARG A 927 12.89 13.85 25.59
N ASN A 928 14.07 14.49 25.60
CA ASN A 928 14.25 15.84 25.03
C ASN A 928 15.09 15.92 23.74
N GLY A 929 15.61 14.80 23.24
CA GLY A 929 16.37 14.79 21.99
C GLY A 929 17.75 15.44 22.06
N LYS A 930 18.41 15.55 23.22
CA LYS A 930 19.67 16.31 23.38
C LYS A 930 20.75 15.53 24.12
N VAL A 931 21.96 15.52 23.57
CA VAL A 931 23.16 14.95 24.21
C VAL A 931 24.31 15.96 24.24
N LYS A 932 25.19 15.84 25.22
CA LYS A 932 26.38 16.69 25.40
C LYS A 932 27.60 15.86 25.76
N SER A 933 28.77 16.27 25.29
CA SER A 933 30.04 15.64 25.65
C SER A 933 30.40 15.85 27.12
N VAL A 934 31.19 14.94 27.67
CA VAL A 934 31.79 15.08 29.00
C VAL A 934 33.31 14.96 28.95
N ALA A 935 33.97 15.46 29.99
CA ALA A 935 35.41 15.25 30.14
C ALA A 935 35.73 13.74 30.19
N SER A 936 36.61 13.30 29.29
CA SER A 936 37.09 11.92 29.21
C SER A 936 38.56 11.91 28.75
N PRO A 937 39.26 10.77 28.83
CA PRO A 937 40.59 10.62 28.24
C PRO A 937 40.65 10.74 26.71
N PHE A 938 39.52 10.94 26.03
CA PHE A 938 39.40 11.06 24.58
C PHE A 938 38.92 12.49 24.24
N PRO A 939 39.82 13.49 24.23
CA PRO A 939 39.48 14.91 24.08
C PRO A 939 38.94 15.27 22.68
N GLU A 940 39.00 14.35 21.73
CA GLU A 940 38.49 14.54 20.36
C GLU A 940 36.96 14.55 20.33
N ILE A 941 36.31 13.78 21.21
CA ILE A 941 34.85 13.65 21.26
C ILE A 941 34.27 14.75 22.16
N THR A 942 33.92 15.86 21.53
CA THR A 942 33.36 17.06 22.19
C THR A 942 32.09 17.53 21.49
N GLY A 943 31.34 18.44 22.11
CA GLY A 943 30.21 19.12 21.49
C GLY A 943 28.86 18.82 22.14
N SER A 944 27.80 19.28 21.49
CA SER A 944 26.40 19.01 21.85
C SER A 944 25.64 18.71 20.58
N TYR A 945 24.74 17.74 20.65
CA TYR A 945 24.06 17.19 19.49
C TYR A 945 22.57 17.04 19.78
N THR A 946 21.76 17.17 18.74
CA THR A 946 20.30 17.02 18.83
C THR A 946 19.81 15.92 17.91
N TYR A 947 18.84 15.13 18.36
CA TYR A 947 18.22 14.07 17.57
C TYR A 947 16.69 14.21 17.51
N TYR A 948 16.06 13.54 16.55
CA TYR A 948 14.60 13.55 16.38
C TYR A 948 13.92 12.69 17.45
N GLN A 949 13.29 13.33 18.43
CA GLN A 949 12.62 12.69 19.58
C GLN A 949 11.09 12.73 19.48
N ASP A 950 10.55 13.56 18.58
CA ASP A 950 9.13 13.73 18.35
C ASP A 950 8.75 13.24 16.94
N LEU A 951 7.50 12.80 16.75
CA LEU A 951 6.96 12.46 15.43
C LEU A 951 7.05 13.66 14.49
N ASN A 952 7.52 13.42 13.27
CA ASN A 952 7.80 14.46 12.28
C ASN A 952 7.87 13.86 10.85
N PRO A 953 7.86 14.69 9.79
CA PRO A 953 7.93 14.22 8.41
C PRO A 953 9.36 13.99 7.86
N GLU A 954 10.41 14.24 8.64
CA GLU A 954 11.82 14.25 8.16
C GLU A 954 12.61 12.99 8.55
N SER A 955 12.46 12.52 9.80
CA SER A 955 13.17 11.36 10.34
C SER A 955 12.25 10.53 11.23
N TYR A 956 12.48 9.23 11.28
CA TYR A 956 11.83 8.37 12.28
C TYR A 956 12.09 8.92 13.70
N VAL A 957 11.10 8.74 14.57
CA VAL A 957 11.15 9.19 15.96
C VAL A 957 12.07 8.30 16.80
N VAL A 958 12.84 8.88 17.72
CA VAL A 958 13.64 8.14 18.72
C VAL A 958 13.04 8.41 20.09
N GLU A 959 12.02 7.64 20.46
CA GLU A 959 11.23 7.83 21.67
C GLU A 959 11.88 7.26 22.94
N SER A 960 12.67 6.19 22.78
CA SER A 960 13.13 5.32 23.87
C SER A 960 14.62 4.97 23.76
N PRO A 961 15.55 5.95 23.77
CA PRO A 961 16.98 5.67 23.63
C PRO A 961 17.57 4.99 24.88
N ASP A 962 18.73 4.35 24.74
CA ASP A 962 19.40 3.60 25.80
C ASP A 962 20.42 4.44 26.58
N ALA A 963 20.55 4.17 27.88
CA ALA A 963 21.69 4.60 28.69
C ALA A 963 22.67 3.45 28.93
N LEU A 964 23.96 3.76 28.81
CA LEU A 964 25.06 2.80 28.83
C LEU A 964 26.06 3.15 29.93
N GLU A 965 26.69 2.15 30.55
CA GLU A 965 27.81 2.35 31.47
C GLU A 965 29.08 1.62 30.98
N PRO A 966 30.28 2.11 31.31
CA PRO A 966 31.52 1.38 31.05
C PRO A 966 31.52 -0.01 31.72
N ALA A 967 31.94 -1.05 30.99
CA ALA A 967 32.05 -2.41 31.52
C ALA A 967 33.49 -2.91 31.73
N ALA A 968 34.50 -2.17 31.26
CA ALA A 968 35.90 -2.57 31.35
C ALA A 968 36.82 -1.39 31.66
N GLN A 969 38.01 -1.69 32.19
CA GLN A 969 39.08 -0.70 32.30
C GLN A 969 39.46 -0.19 30.90
N GLY A 970 39.58 1.12 30.74
CA GLY A 970 39.80 1.75 29.43
C GLY A 970 38.52 2.15 28.70
N ALA A 971 37.34 1.79 29.22
CA ALA A 971 36.05 2.27 28.74
C ALA A 971 35.60 3.49 29.56
N PHE A 972 35.12 4.54 28.88
CA PHE A 972 34.70 5.80 29.50
C PHE A 972 33.43 6.33 28.87
N THR A 973 32.58 6.97 29.69
CA THR A 973 31.47 7.79 29.19
C THR A 973 32.01 8.98 28.43
N ILE A 974 31.54 9.16 27.19
CA ILE A 974 31.93 10.27 26.31
C ILE A 974 30.80 11.27 26.08
N LEU A 975 29.55 10.81 26.12
CA LEU A 975 28.35 11.64 25.95
C LEU A 975 27.36 11.36 27.08
N ARG A 976 26.55 12.37 27.43
CA ARG A 976 25.42 12.24 28.35
C ARG A 976 24.17 12.89 27.79
N TYR A 977 23.01 12.32 28.09
CA TYR A 977 21.73 12.98 27.85
C TYR A 977 21.65 14.27 28.67
N SER A 978 21.26 15.36 28.02
CA SER A 978 21.41 16.70 28.59
C SER A 978 20.44 16.97 29.74
N GLU A 979 19.27 16.33 29.75
CA GLU A 979 18.24 16.53 30.78
C GLU A 979 18.56 15.90 32.13
N ASN A 980 19.17 14.72 32.15
CA ASN A 980 19.31 13.92 33.38
C ASN A 980 20.75 13.44 33.64
N ASN A 981 21.70 13.76 32.74
CA ASN A 981 23.08 13.33 32.78
C ASN A 981 23.29 11.80 32.76
N LEU A 982 22.31 11.01 32.31
CA LEU A 982 22.54 9.58 32.03
C LEU A 982 23.54 9.44 30.87
N SER A 983 24.37 8.40 30.94
CA SER A 983 25.45 8.18 29.96
C SER A 983 24.86 7.70 28.63
N ALA A 984 25.07 8.48 27.57
CA ALA A 984 24.49 8.28 26.24
C ALA A 984 25.46 7.64 25.25
N GLY A 985 26.76 7.57 25.61
CA GLY A 985 27.76 6.94 24.76
C GLY A 985 29.02 6.54 25.52
N ILE A 986 29.60 5.42 25.13
CA ILE A 986 30.82 4.83 25.69
C ILE A 986 31.88 4.72 24.59
N ALA A 987 33.10 5.13 24.90
CA ALA A 987 34.27 4.80 24.09
C ALA A 987 35.24 3.94 24.89
N TYR A 988 35.88 2.98 24.23
CA TYR A 988 36.88 2.09 24.82
C TYR A 988 38.18 2.10 24.02
N LYS A 989 39.31 2.13 24.73
CA LYS A 989 40.65 1.99 24.14
C LYS A 989 41.44 0.88 24.84
N GLY A 990 41.79 -0.15 24.08
CA GLY A 990 42.66 -1.25 24.49
C GLY A 990 43.36 -1.89 23.28
N ASN A 991 43.29 -3.22 23.14
CA ASN A 991 43.84 -3.94 21.98
C ASN A 991 43.13 -3.60 20.66
N TYR A 992 41.90 -3.12 20.78
CA TYR A 992 41.08 -2.51 19.73
C TYR A 992 40.30 -1.36 20.39
N LYS A 993 39.55 -0.61 19.58
CA LYS A 993 38.68 0.47 20.07
C LYS A 993 37.23 0.22 19.70
N THR A 994 36.34 0.63 20.59
CA THR A 994 34.90 0.67 20.30
C THR A 994 34.34 2.03 20.66
N CYS A 995 33.33 2.46 19.90
CA CYS A 995 32.48 3.60 20.23
C CYS A 995 31.02 3.16 20.10
N VAL A 996 30.24 3.27 21.18
CA VAL A 996 28.86 2.79 21.25
C VAL A 996 27.98 3.95 21.69
N LEU A 997 26.95 4.28 20.91
CA LEU A 997 25.96 5.31 21.24
C LEU A 997 24.59 4.68 21.49
N GLY A 998 23.93 5.10 22.57
CA GLY A 998 22.57 4.68 22.93
C GLY A 998 21.45 5.42 22.18
N PHE A 999 21.81 6.23 21.19
CA PHE A 999 20.91 6.91 20.27
C PHE A 999 21.46 6.77 18.84
N PRO A 1000 20.62 6.76 17.80
CA PRO A 1000 21.07 6.60 16.42
C PRO A 1000 21.80 7.85 15.89
N PHE A 1001 22.91 7.66 15.17
CA PHE A 1001 23.66 8.75 14.56
C PHE A 1001 22.89 9.41 13.41
N GLU A 1002 22.22 8.61 12.59
CA GLU A 1002 21.43 9.06 11.45
C GLU A 1002 20.21 9.91 11.87
N ALA A 1003 19.76 9.79 13.12
CA ALA A 1003 18.67 10.58 13.68
C ALA A 1003 19.12 11.95 14.23
N ILE A 1004 20.42 12.28 14.17
CA ILE A 1004 20.93 13.62 14.53
C ILE A 1004 20.41 14.63 13.51
N ARG A 1005 19.91 15.79 13.97
CA ARG A 1005 19.09 16.70 13.16
C ARG A 1005 19.87 17.39 12.04
N THR A 1006 21.08 17.88 12.32
CA THR A 1006 21.81 18.71 11.35
C THR A 1006 23.01 17.99 10.73
N VAL A 1007 23.28 18.29 9.46
CA VAL A 1007 24.48 17.79 8.74
C VAL A 1007 25.76 18.14 9.51
N THR A 1008 25.86 19.39 10.00
CA THR A 1008 27.04 19.85 10.75
C THR A 1008 27.25 19.09 12.05
N GLU A 1009 26.20 18.80 12.81
CA GLU A 1009 26.30 17.98 14.03
C GLU A 1009 26.81 16.56 13.70
N ARG A 1010 26.30 15.94 12.63
CA ARG A 1010 26.75 14.62 12.14
C ARG A 1010 28.22 14.64 11.72
N GLU A 1011 28.62 15.63 10.91
CA GLU A 1011 30.00 15.80 10.46
C GLU A 1011 30.98 15.94 11.64
N LEU A 1012 30.63 16.75 12.64
CA LEU A 1012 31.46 16.96 13.82
C LEU A 1012 31.65 15.68 14.63
N LEU A 1013 30.55 14.95 14.91
CA LEU A 1013 30.60 13.74 15.71
C LEU A 1013 31.36 12.61 14.99
N MET A 1014 31.07 12.37 13.70
CA MET A 1014 31.74 11.31 12.94
C MET A 1014 33.24 11.58 12.82
N LYS A 1015 33.63 12.84 12.55
CA LYS A 1015 35.05 13.23 12.51
C LYS A 1015 35.74 12.97 13.85
N ALA A 1016 35.10 13.27 14.97
CA ALA A 1016 35.65 13.00 16.29
C ALA A 1016 35.84 11.50 16.56
N ILE A 1017 34.85 10.67 16.19
CA ILE A 1017 34.92 9.20 16.33
C ILE A 1017 36.07 8.62 15.49
N LEU A 1018 36.19 9.03 14.23
CA LEU A 1018 37.27 8.56 13.36
C LEU A 1018 38.66 9.00 13.85
N THR A 1019 38.76 10.23 14.38
CA THR A 1019 40.01 10.74 14.97
C THR A 1019 40.39 9.94 16.23
N PHE A 1020 39.41 9.59 17.07
CA PHE A 1020 39.61 8.68 18.20
C PHE A 1020 40.11 7.29 17.72
N PHE A 1021 39.60 6.77 16.60
CA PHE A 1021 40.09 5.50 16.06
C PHE A 1021 41.50 5.57 15.45
N GLU A 1022 41.96 6.73 15.01
CA GLU A 1022 43.36 6.94 14.58
C GLU A 1022 44.36 6.89 15.75
N HIS A 1023 44.04 7.50 16.90
CA HIS A 1023 44.96 7.72 18.03
C HIS A 1023 44.88 6.71 19.16
#